data_AF-A0A8S9NT73-F1
#
_entry.id   AF-A0A8S9NT73-F1
#
_cell.length_a   1.000
_cell.length_b   1.000
_cell.length_c   1.000
_cell.angle_alpha   90.00
_cell.angle_beta   90.00
_cell.angle_gamma   90.00
#
_symmetry.space_group_name_H-M   'P 1'
#
loop_
_entity.id
_entity.type
_entity.pdbx_description
1 polymer ?
#
loop_
_entity_poly.entity_id
_entity_poly.type
_entity_poly.pdbx_seq_one_letter_code
_entity_poly.pdbx_strand_id
1 'polypeptide(L)'
;MSNKIFDCDSVDVLYKNQHYTKTPEEAAAISINAGLDLNCGSFLGQHTEAAVKAGLVSEAAINKAISNNFLTLMRLGFFDGDPKKQIYGGLGPKDVCTPANQELAAEAARQGIVLLKNTGCLPLSPTSIKSLAVIGPNANVTKTMIGNYEGTPCKYTTPLQGLAGTVPTTYLQGCSNVACTVADVAGATKLAAEADVTVLVMGADQSIEAESRDRVDLNLPGQQQELVTQVAKASKGPVLLVIMSGGGFDITFAKNDAKIAGILWVGYPGEAGGIAIADVIFGRYNPSGRLPMTWYPQSYVEKVPMTNMNMRPDTSNGYPGRTYRFYTGETVYAFGDGLSYTKFSHSLVKAPRVVSLRLGENHVCRSSECQSLDAVGPHCENTVSGFEVQVKVRNGGDREGIHTVFLFTTPPEVHGSPRKHLLGFEKIRLGKMEEAVVKFKVDVCKDLNVVDEIGKRKIGLGQHLLHVNQQDMDDTYQPPFKSCVVDGNVASVMCSYNQVNDCDSVDVLYKNQHYTKTPEEAAAISINAGLDLNCGSFLGQHTEAAVKAGLVSEAAINKAISNNFLTLMRLGFFDGDPKKQIYGGLGPKDVCTPANQELAAEAARQGIVLLKNTGCLPLSPTTIKSLAVIGPNANVTKTMIGNYEGTPCKYTTPLQGLAGTVPTTYLQGCSNVACTVADVEGATKLAAEADVTVLVMGADQSIEAESRDRVDLNLPGQQQELVTQVAKAAKGPVLLVIMSGGGFDITFAKNDAKIAGILWVGYPGEAGGIAIADVIFGRYNPSGRLPMTWYPQSYVEKVPMTNMNMRPDTSNGYPGRTYRFYTGETVYTFGDGLSYTKFSHSLVKVPRVVSLRLEENHVCRSSECQSLDAVGPHCENTVSGFEVQVKVRNGGDREGIHTVFLFTTPPEVHGSPRKHLLGFEKIRLGKMEEAVVKFKVDVCKDLNVVDEIGKRKIGLGQHLLHVRDELEQLLDDDDDMADLYLSRKLFSASSASTSPNYYLTSPTIGSKISRASRASLATVRGDENDVEELEMLLEAYFMQIDSTLNRLTTLREYIDDTEDYINIQLDNHRNQLIQLELVLSSGTVCSSFYSLVAGIFGMNIPYTWNNDHGYMFKYVVIGTGMCCVILFVFIMSHARYKGLVGS
;
A
#
# COMPACT_ATOMS: atom_id res chain seq x y z
N MET A 1 -3.40 34.01 18.04
CA MET A 1 -2.88 33.85 19.42
C MET A 1 -2.62 32.37 19.61
N SER A 2 -1.48 32.00 20.17
CA SER A 2 -1.00 30.62 20.27
C SER A 2 -0.41 30.40 21.65
N ASN A 3 -1.00 29.50 22.44
CA ASN A 3 -0.42 29.09 23.71
C ASN A 3 0.82 28.24 23.40
N LYS A 4 1.97 28.53 24.01
CA LYS A 4 3.12 27.63 23.97
C LYS A 4 2.99 26.64 25.12
N ILE A 5 2.83 25.37 24.75
CA ILE A 5 2.78 24.25 25.69
C ILE A 5 4.15 23.57 25.67
N PHE A 6 4.69 23.24 26.84
CA PHE A 6 5.90 22.43 27.00
C PHE A 6 5.55 21.09 27.64
N ASP A 7 6.28 20.05 27.23
CA ASP A 7 6.15 18.67 27.72
C ASP A 7 6.37 18.57 29.24
N CYS A 8 5.82 17.55 29.89
CA CYS A 8 5.54 17.58 31.33
C CYS A 8 6.80 17.76 32.18
N ASP A 9 7.87 17.03 31.87
CA ASP A 9 9.12 17.10 32.66
C ASP A 9 10.19 17.99 31.99
N SER A 10 9.90 18.63 30.86
CA SER A 10 10.89 19.39 30.07
C SER A 10 11.57 20.54 30.84
N VAL A 11 10.85 21.25 31.70
CA VAL A 11 11.41 22.33 32.54
C VAL A 11 12.25 21.78 33.69
N ASP A 12 11.93 20.58 34.16
CA ASP A 12 12.68 19.86 35.20
C ASP A 12 13.98 19.29 34.64
N VAL A 13 13.92 18.70 33.43
CA VAL A 13 15.06 18.18 32.66
C VAL A 13 16.12 19.26 32.38
N LEU A 14 15.73 20.51 32.11
CA LEU A 14 16.66 21.65 31.96
C LEU A 14 17.56 21.82 33.20
N TYR A 15 17.03 21.59 34.40
CA TYR A 15 17.75 21.72 35.66
C TYR A 15 18.43 20.40 36.09
N LYS A 16 17.66 19.32 36.24
CA LYS A 16 18.12 18.04 36.83
C LYS A 16 19.04 17.22 35.92
N ASN A 17 18.86 17.30 34.60
CA ASN A 17 19.53 16.39 33.65
C ASN A 17 20.49 17.12 32.72
N GLN A 18 20.13 18.31 32.24
CA GLN A 18 20.96 19.12 31.34
C GLN A 18 21.85 20.12 32.09
N HIS A 19 21.51 20.44 33.35
CA HIS A 19 22.20 21.44 34.18
C HIS A 19 22.35 22.81 33.48
N TYR A 20 21.37 23.16 32.64
CA TYR A 20 21.31 24.41 31.89
C TYR A 20 21.11 25.63 32.81
N THR A 21 20.41 25.42 33.93
CA THR A 21 20.27 26.38 35.03
C THR A 21 20.90 25.85 36.31
N LYS A 22 21.23 26.76 37.23
CA LYS A 22 21.86 26.47 38.52
C LYS A 22 20.85 26.20 39.63
N THR A 23 19.62 26.71 39.48
CA THR A 23 18.50 26.43 40.39
C THR A 23 17.23 26.11 39.60
N PRO A 24 16.24 25.42 40.21
CA PRO A 24 14.97 25.15 39.54
C PRO A 24 14.10 26.40 39.36
N GLU A 25 14.25 27.42 40.21
CA GLU A 25 13.61 28.73 40.06
C GLU A 25 14.10 29.45 38.80
N GLU A 26 15.39 29.34 38.49
CA GLU A 26 15.99 29.87 37.26
C GLU A 26 15.45 29.15 36.01
N ALA A 27 15.21 27.83 36.07
CA ALA A 27 14.56 27.08 34.99
C ALA A 27 13.11 27.50 34.77
N ALA A 28 12.32 27.64 35.85
CA ALA A 28 10.95 28.11 35.78
C ALA A 28 10.88 29.54 35.20
N ALA A 29 11.74 30.44 35.68
CA ALA A 29 11.79 31.83 35.23
C ALA A 29 12.17 31.96 33.75
N ILE A 30 13.25 31.31 33.31
CA ILE A 30 13.70 31.37 31.90
C ILE A 30 12.61 30.82 30.97
N SER A 31 11.95 29.73 31.35
CA SER A 31 10.90 29.12 30.53
C SER A 31 9.67 30.02 30.39
N ILE A 32 9.15 30.58 31.50
CA ILE A 32 8.02 31.53 31.47
C ILE A 32 8.39 32.80 30.70
N ASN A 33 9.60 33.34 30.88
CA ASN A 33 10.07 34.52 30.14
C ASN A 33 10.27 34.25 28.63
N ALA A 34 10.57 33.02 28.22
CA ALA A 34 10.54 32.58 26.81
C ALA A 34 9.10 32.47 26.23
N GLY A 35 8.08 32.67 27.07
CA GLY A 35 6.67 32.62 26.72
C GLY A 35 6.05 31.24 26.81
N LEU A 36 6.51 30.39 27.75
CA LEU A 36 5.81 29.17 28.15
C LEU A 36 4.50 29.53 28.86
N ASP A 37 3.37 29.13 28.29
CA ASP A 37 2.04 29.37 28.86
C ASP A 37 1.57 28.19 29.74
N LEU A 38 1.88 26.94 29.37
CA LEU A 38 1.41 25.73 30.05
C LEU A 38 2.45 24.59 30.05
N ASN A 39 2.71 24.02 31.23
CA ASN A 39 3.51 22.81 31.43
C ASN A 39 2.65 21.81 32.20
N CYS A 40 2.66 20.53 31.81
CA CYS A 40 1.82 19.49 32.42
C CYS A 40 2.45 18.79 33.64
N GLY A 41 3.72 19.06 33.94
CA GLY A 41 4.36 18.62 35.19
C GLY A 41 4.07 19.57 36.36
N SER A 42 4.47 19.14 37.56
CA SER A 42 4.31 19.94 38.79
C SER A 42 5.38 21.04 38.98
N PHE A 43 6.42 21.05 38.15
CA PHE A 43 7.63 21.84 38.37
C PHE A 43 7.37 23.36 38.42
N LEU A 44 6.61 23.91 37.46
CA LEU A 44 6.26 25.34 37.51
C LEU A 44 5.42 25.66 38.75
N GLY A 45 4.50 24.77 39.15
CA GLY A 45 3.68 24.95 40.36
C GLY A 45 4.50 24.93 41.66
N GLN A 46 5.65 24.26 41.66
CA GLN A 46 6.55 24.17 42.83
C GLN A 46 7.55 25.34 42.91
N HIS A 47 8.08 25.80 41.78
CA HIS A 47 9.21 26.76 41.77
C HIS A 47 8.87 28.19 41.33
N THR A 48 7.71 28.45 40.71
CA THR A 48 7.39 29.80 40.20
C THR A 48 7.23 30.83 41.33
N GLU A 49 6.64 30.47 42.47
CA GLU A 49 6.48 31.41 43.60
C GLU A 49 7.84 31.85 44.17
N ALA A 50 8.79 30.92 44.27
CA ALA A 50 10.17 31.21 44.69
C ALA A 50 10.91 32.04 43.63
N ALA A 51 10.68 31.78 42.34
CA ALA A 51 11.23 32.58 41.24
C ALA A 51 10.72 34.04 41.23
N VAL A 52 9.44 34.27 41.56
CA VAL A 52 8.88 35.63 41.76
C VAL A 52 9.52 36.31 42.97
N LYS A 53 9.60 35.60 44.11
CA LYS A 53 10.23 36.11 45.34
C LYS A 53 11.72 36.44 45.16
N ALA A 54 12.40 35.74 44.25
CA ALA A 54 13.78 36.01 43.86
C ALA A 54 13.92 37.07 42.75
N GLY A 55 12.82 37.60 42.20
CA GLY A 55 12.82 38.61 41.15
C GLY A 55 13.21 38.10 39.74
N LEU A 56 13.25 36.79 39.54
CA LEU A 56 13.68 36.16 38.28
C LEU A 56 12.59 36.17 37.20
N VAL A 57 11.32 36.18 37.62
CA VAL A 57 10.14 36.29 36.75
C VAL A 57 9.13 37.25 37.37
N SER A 58 8.43 38.01 36.54
CA SER A 58 7.44 38.99 37.00
C SER A 58 6.04 38.39 37.08
N GLU A 59 5.23 38.87 38.03
CA GLU A 59 3.78 38.57 38.10
C GLU A 59 3.07 38.94 36.78
N ALA A 60 3.52 39.98 36.07
CA ALA A 60 2.98 40.36 34.77
C ALA A 60 3.21 39.29 33.68
N ALA A 61 4.35 38.59 33.69
CA ALA A 61 4.62 37.48 32.78
C ALA A 61 3.73 36.26 33.10
N ILE A 62 3.55 35.96 34.40
CA ILE A 62 2.68 34.88 34.87
C ILE A 62 1.21 35.17 34.56
N ASN A 63 0.74 36.39 34.83
CA ASN A 63 -0.63 36.83 34.51
C ASN A 63 -0.91 36.75 33.00
N LYS A 64 0.09 36.99 32.14
CA LYS A 64 -0.03 36.80 30.69
C LYS A 64 -0.17 35.33 30.31
N ALA A 65 0.66 34.44 30.85
CA ALA A 65 0.57 33.00 30.64
C ALA A 65 -0.79 32.43 31.09
N ILE A 66 -1.23 32.81 32.30
CA ILE A 66 -2.55 32.49 32.83
C ILE A 66 -3.66 33.03 31.92
N SER A 67 -3.57 34.28 31.46
CA SER A 67 -4.58 34.88 30.57
C SER A 67 -4.72 34.11 29.25
N ASN A 68 -3.63 33.65 28.65
CA ASN A 68 -3.67 32.85 27.42
C ASN A 68 -4.43 31.52 27.62
N ASN A 69 -4.14 30.82 28.72
CA ASN A 69 -4.87 29.58 29.09
C ASN A 69 -6.34 29.86 29.42
N PHE A 70 -6.63 30.87 30.23
CA PHE A 70 -8.01 31.20 30.65
C PHE A 70 -8.86 31.70 29.47
N LEU A 71 -8.31 32.48 28.53
CA LEU A 71 -8.97 32.82 27.27
C LEU A 71 -9.34 31.58 26.44
N THR A 72 -8.53 30.53 26.52
CA THR A 72 -8.80 29.25 25.84
C THR A 72 -9.93 28.50 26.54
N LEU A 73 -9.93 28.43 27.87
CA LEU A 73 -11.01 27.83 28.67
C LEU A 73 -12.34 28.59 28.51
N MET A 74 -12.32 29.93 28.48
CA MET A 74 -13.49 30.77 28.20
C MET A 74 -14.09 30.48 26.82
N ARG A 75 -13.26 30.34 25.77
CA ARG A 75 -13.72 29.95 24.42
C ARG A 75 -14.33 28.55 24.33
N LEU A 76 -14.08 27.69 25.31
CA LEU A 76 -14.67 26.35 25.43
C LEU A 76 -15.91 26.33 26.34
N GLY A 77 -16.39 27.49 26.80
CA GLY A 77 -17.55 27.62 27.69
C GLY A 77 -17.29 27.16 29.14
N PHE A 78 -16.02 26.99 29.54
CA PHE A 78 -15.66 26.37 30.82
C PHE A 78 -16.16 27.14 32.05
N PHE A 79 -16.42 28.45 31.92
CA PHE A 79 -16.91 29.32 32.98
C PHE A 79 -18.39 29.69 32.84
N ASP A 80 -19.06 29.24 31.79
CA ASP A 80 -20.36 29.78 31.35
C ASP A 80 -21.56 29.10 32.04
N GLY A 81 -21.35 28.62 33.27
CA GLY A 81 -22.35 27.97 34.12
C GLY A 81 -22.14 26.45 34.28
N ASP A 82 -23.24 25.69 34.24
CA ASP A 82 -23.25 24.23 34.39
C ASP A 82 -22.51 23.57 33.21
N PRO A 83 -21.37 22.88 33.42
CA PRO A 83 -20.58 22.32 32.33
C PRO A 83 -21.37 21.36 31.44
N LYS A 84 -22.41 20.68 31.95
CA LYS A 84 -23.25 19.74 31.19
C LYS A 84 -24.22 20.42 30.22
N LYS A 85 -24.43 21.74 30.35
CA LYS A 85 -25.30 22.54 29.48
C LYS A 85 -24.54 23.28 28.38
N GLN A 86 -23.20 23.24 28.42
CA GLN A 86 -22.35 23.79 27.36
C GLN A 86 -22.45 22.96 26.07
N ILE A 87 -22.05 23.56 24.95
CA ILE A 87 -22.11 22.92 23.61
C ILE A 87 -21.35 21.58 23.54
N TYR A 88 -20.31 21.40 24.36
CA TYR A 88 -19.56 20.14 24.50
C TYR A 88 -19.95 19.35 25.77
N GLY A 89 -20.78 19.91 26.65
CA GLY A 89 -21.15 19.36 27.95
C GLY A 89 -22.02 18.10 27.90
N GLY A 90 -22.76 17.93 26.80
CA GLY A 90 -23.53 16.73 26.52
C GLY A 90 -22.71 15.57 25.96
N LEU A 91 -21.43 15.80 25.63
CA LEU A 91 -20.54 14.81 25.03
C LEU A 91 -19.86 13.92 26.07
N GLY A 92 -19.60 12.67 25.70
CA GLY A 92 -18.89 11.70 26.51
C GLY A 92 -18.67 10.38 25.74
N PRO A 93 -18.53 9.24 26.44
CA PRO A 93 -18.23 7.96 25.78
C PRO A 93 -19.23 7.53 24.70
N LYS A 94 -20.51 7.92 24.78
CA LYS A 94 -21.51 7.63 23.72
C LYS A 94 -21.21 8.34 22.38
N ASP A 95 -20.54 9.50 22.43
CA ASP A 95 -20.26 10.38 21.28
C ASP A 95 -18.84 10.16 20.75
N VAL A 96 -17.91 9.76 21.63
CA VAL A 96 -16.57 9.30 21.24
C VAL A 96 -16.64 7.86 20.69
N CYS A 97 -17.35 6.94 21.34
CA CYS A 97 -17.44 5.53 20.95
C CYS A 97 -18.53 5.25 19.91
N THR A 98 -18.80 6.18 18.98
CA THR A 98 -19.73 5.94 17.88
C THR A 98 -19.19 4.83 16.95
N PRO A 99 -20.05 4.10 16.22
CA PRO A 99 -19.59 3.14 15.22
C PRO A 99 -18.71 3.77 14.13
N ALA A 100 -18.95 5.05 13.78
CA ALA A 100 -18.10 5.80 12.87
C ALA A 100 -16.67 5.92 13.41
N ASN A 101 -16.52 6.35 14.68
CA ASN A 101 -15.23 6.50 15.37
C ASN A 101 -14.54 5.16 15.71
N GLN A 102 -15.31 4.09 15.92
CA GLN A 102 -14.78 2.75 16.18
C GLN A 102 -14.41 1.98 14.92
N GLU A 103 -15.13 2.19 13.81
CA GLU A 103 -14.62 1.75 12.51
C GLU A 103 -13.31 2.49 12.34
N LEU A 104 -13.32 3.86 12.31
CA LEU A 104 -12.14 4.75 12.37
C LEU A 104 -10.97 4.08 13.13
N ALA A 105 -11.10 3.73 14.40
CA ALA A 105 -9.99 3.12 15.14
C ALA A 105 -9.40 1.81 14.55
N ALA A 106 -10.24 0.86 14.11
CA ALA A 106 -9.79 -0.38 13.42
C ALA A 106 -9.15 -0.06 12.07
N GLU A 107 -9.80 0.86 11.40
CA GLU A 107 -9.60 1.44 10.10
C GLU A 107 -8.21 2.16 10.11
N ALA A 108 -7.73 2.90 11.14
CA ALA A 108 -6.32 3.38 11.21
C ALA A 108 -5.30 2.26 11.36
N ALA A 109 -5.54 1.32 12.26
CA ALA A 109 -4.53 0.33 12.60
C ALA A 109 -4.17 -0.59 11.42
N ARG A 110 -5.05 -0.65 10.43
CA ARG A 110 -5.15 -1.68 9.41
C ARG A 110 -4.16 -1.43 8.28
N GLN A 111 -4.02 -0.22 7.73
CA GLN A 111 -2.76 0.18 7.05
C GLN A 111 -1.70 0.84 7.91
N GLY A 112 -1.95 1.03 9.20
CA GLY A 112 -0.95 1.00 10.29
C GLY A 112 0.01 -0.22 10.31
N ILE A 113 -0.12 -1.13 9.34
CA ILE A 113 0.75 -2.27 9.06
C ILE A 113 1.71 -1.98 7.90
N VAL A 114 2.97 -2.42 7.96
CA VAL A 114 3.90 -2.46 6.82
C VAL A 114 4.17 -3.91 6.46
N LEU A 115 3.79 -4.32 5.25
CA LEU A 115 4.17 -5.63 4.69
C LEU A 115 5.54 -5.51 4.05
N LEU A 116 6.53 -6.04 4.76
CA LEU A 116 7.94 -5.97 4.40
C LEU A 116 8.39 -7.13 3.50
N LYS A 117 7.52 -8.14 3.29
CA LYS A 117 7.76 -9.36 2.50
C LYS A 117 6.40 -9.82 1.92
N ASN A 118 6.24 -10.16 0.63
CA ASN A 118 4.96 -10.61 0.01
C ASN A 118 5.14 -11.49 -1.25
N THR A 119 4.43 -12.61 -1.31
CA THR A 119 4.84 -13.91 -1.89
C THR A 119 3.74 -15.04 -2.03
N GLY A 120 2.40 -14.80 -1.97
CA GLY A 120 1.33 -15.88 -1.81
C GLY A 120 -0.04 -15.45 -1.14
N CYS A 121 -0.57 -15.65 0.11
CA CYS A 121 -0.62 -16.52 1.38
C CYS A 121 -2.00 -16.41 2.06
N LEU A 122 -2.43 -15.31 2.69
CA LEU A 122 -2.19 -13.84 2.61
C LEU A 122 -2.42 -13.22 1.22
N PRO A 123 -3.62 -12.76 0.97
CA PRO A 123 -5.18 -13.22 2.22
C PRO A 123 -5.44 -14.69 2.49
N LEU A 124 -5.26 -15.05 3.77
CA LEU A 124 -5.75 -16.29 4.32
C LEU A 124 -7.23 -16.33 4.01
N SER A 125 -7.72 -17.48 3.57
CA SER A 125 -9.14 -17.73 3.70
C SER A 125 -9.51 -17.97 5.15
N PRO A 126 -10.54 -17.31 5.69
CA PRO A 126 -11.23 -17.73 6.93
C PRO A 126 -11.73 -19.18 6.89
N THR A 127 -11.80 -19.77 5.70
CA THR A 127 -12.74 -20.83 5.37
C THR A 127 -12.10 -22.10 4.78
N SER A 128 -10.80 -22.08 4.47
CA SER A 128 -9.97 -23.29 4.27
C SER A 128 -9.20 -23.72 5.51
N ILE A 129 -8.91 -22.77 6.39
CA ILE A 129 -8.10 -22.95 7.58
C ILE A 129 -8.97 -23.56 8.67
N LYS A 130 -8.66 -24.80 9.06
CA LYS A 130 -9.46 -25.53 10.06
C LYS A 130 -8.98 -25.30 11.50
N SER A 131 -7.74 -24.82 11.67
CA SER A 131 -7.19 -24.38 12.95
C SER A 131 -6.07 -23.33 12.76
N LEU A 132 -5.96 -22.40 13.70
CA LEU A 132 -4.91 -21.38 13.74
C LEU A 132 -4.15 -21.48 15.06
N ALA A 133 -2.81 -21.49 15.02
CA ALA A 133 -1.96 -21.25 16.18
C ALA A 133 -1.67 -19.76 16.28
N VAL A 134 -1.90 -19.17 17.45
CA VAL A 134 -1.48 -17.79 17.75
C VAL A 134 -0.51 -17.83 18.91
N ILE A 135 0.70 -17.35 18.68
CA ILE A 135 1.87 -17.56 19.55
C ILE A 135 2.59 -16.23 19.78
N GLY A 136 3.04 -15.97 21.02
CA GLY A 136 3.96 -14.89 21.34
C GLY A 136 3.41 -13.86 22.34
N PRO A 137 4.31 -13.13 23.05
CA PRO A 137 3.93 -12.31 24.19
C PRO A 137 3.00 -11.15 23.83
N ASN A 138 3.06 -10.66 22.59
CA ASN A 138 2.23 -9.56 22.10
C ASN A 138 0.89 -10.04 21.49
N ALA A 139 0.56 -11.33 21.53
CA ALA A 139 -0.59 -11.85 20.78
C ALA A 139 -1.95 -11.70 21.49
N ASN A 140 -1.99 -11.60 22.83
CA ASN A 140 -3.23 -11.37 23.58
C ASN A 140 -3.07 -10.24 24.62
N VAL A 141 -2.49 -9.13 24.19
CA VAL A 141 -2.29 -7.91 24.99
C VAL A 141 -3.28 -6.82 24.60
N THR A 142 -3.55 -5.91 25.52
CA THR A 142 -4.38 -4.70 25.28
C THR A 142 -3.54 -3.44 25.40
N LYS A 143 -2.79 -3.27 26.52
CA LYS A 143 -2.01 -2.05 26.77
C LYS A 143 -0.87 -1.83 25.78
N THR A 144 -0.15 -2.86 25.34
CA THR A 144 0.95 -2.69 24.38
C THR A 144 0.48 -2.11 23.04
N MET A 145 -0.77 -2.35 22.65
CA MET A 145 -1.26 -1.93 21.32
C MET A 145 -1.45 -0.41 21.21
N ILE A 146 -1.62 0.32 22.32
CA ILE A 146 -2.07 1.72 22.32
C ILE A 146 -0.96 2.75 22.55
N GLY A 147 0.31 2.34 22.64
CA GLY A 147 1.44 3.24 22.89
C GLY A 147 1.56 3.64 24.37
N ASN A 148 2.06 4.84 24.65
CA ASN A 148 2.30 5.39 26.00
C ASN A 148 1.69 6.79 26.25
N TYR A 149 0.87 7.27 25.32
CA TYR A 149 0.10 8.53 25.42
C TYR A 149 -1.37 8.25 25.03
N GLU A 150 -1.92 7.19 25.62
CA GLU A 150 -3.23 6.66 25.26
C GLU A 150 -4.43 7.44 25.82
N GLY A 151 -5.51 7.55 25.02
CA GLY A 151 -6.86 7.81 25.52
C GLY A 151 -7.50 6.53 26.07
N THR A 152 -8.58 6.63 26.85
CA THR A 152 -9.33 5.44 27.30
C THR A 152 -10.12 4.83 26.14
N PRO A 153 -9.82 3.60 25.69
CA PRO A 153 -10.48 3.04 24.51
C PRO A 153 -11.91 2.56 24.78
N CYS A 154 -12.68 2.49 23.70
CA CYS A 154 -14.08 2.10 23.67
C CYS A 154 -14.26 0.58 23.75
N LYS A 155 -13.39 -0.16 23.04
CA LYS A 155 -13.25 -1.62 23.16
C LYS A 155 -11.86 -2.04 22.68
N TYR A 156 -11.28 -3.05 23.32
CA TYR A 156 -10.10 -3.71 22.75
C TYR A 156 -10.53 -4.86 21.84
N THR A 157 -9.75 -5.13 20.80
CA THR A 157 -9.73 -6.42 20.13
C THR A 157 -8.28 -6.83 19.93
N THR A 158 -7.80 -7.76 20.75
CA THR A 158 -6.42 -8.26 20.70
C THR A 158 -6.14 -9.01 19.39
N PRO A 159 -4.88 -9.18 18.97
CA PRO A 159 -4.55 -9.99 17.78
C PRO A 159 -5.19 -11.39 17.83
N LEU A 160 -5.12 -12.05 18.98
CA LEU A 160 -5.83 -13.31 19.23
C LEU A 160 -7.35 -13.20 18.98
N GLN A 161 -8.02 -12.17 19.48
CA GLN A 161 -9.47 -12.04 19.34
C GLN A 161 -9.92 -11.78 17.90
N GLY A 162 -9.22 -10.92 17.14
CA GLY A 162 -9.55 -10.68 15.73
C GLY A 162 -9.33 -11.90 14.84
N LEU A 163 -8.27 -12.66 15.13
CA LEU A 163 -7.97 -13.93 14.47
C LEU A 163 -8.98 -15.04 14.85
N ALA A 164 -9.27 -15.21 16.15
CA ALA A 164 -10.21 -16.20 16.67
C ALA A 164 -11.67 -15.93 16.27
N GLY A 165 -12.05 -14.66 16.06
CA GLY A 165 -13.34 -14.30 15.49
C GLY A 165 -13.52 -14.67 14.02
N THR A 166 -12.45 -15.09 13.34
CA THR A 166 -12.46 -15.43 11.91
C THR A 166 -12.15 -16.91 11.65
N VAL A 167 -11.27 -17.55 12.45
CA VAL A 167 -10.87 -18.96 12.32
C VAL A 167 -10.80 -19.62 13.71
N PRO A 168 -11.20 -20.91 13.89
CA PRO A 168 -10.96 -21.65 15.13
C PRO A 168 -9.49 -21.59 15.58
N THR A 169 -9.22 -20.89 16.67
CA THR A 169 -7.86 -20.50 17.06
C THR A 169 -7.48 -21.05 18.43
N THR A 170 -6.26 -21.61 18.51
CA THR A 170 -5.62 -22.07 19.75
C THR A 170 -4.41 -21.19 20.05
N TYR A 171 -4.26 -20.79 21.31
CA TYR A 171 -3.32 -19.75 21.75
C TYR A 171 -2.24 -20.29 22.71
N LEU A 172 -1.04 -19.75 22.60
CA LEU A 172 0.01 -19.86 23.62
C LEU A 172 0.82 -18.56 23.72
N GLN A 173 1.10 -18.08 24.93
CA GLN A 173 1.85 -16.84 25.11
C GLN A 173 3.33 -16.95 24.69
N GLY A 174 3.95 -18.13 24.77
CA GLY A 174 5.33 -18.39 24.34
C GLY A 174 6.41 -17.81 25.26
N CYS A 175 6.34 -16.51 25.58
CA CYS A 175 7.17 -15.84 26.59
C CYS A 175 6.26 -15.23 27.67
N SER A 176 6.70 -15.14 28.93
CA SER A 176 5.91 -14.52 30.00
C SER A 176 5.67 -13.02 29.84
N ASN A 177 6.54 -12.33 29.08
CA ASN A 177 6.45 -10.93 28.66
C ASN A 177 7.32 -10.70 27.41
N VAL A 178 7.33 -9.48 26.86
CA VAL A 178 8.16 -9.17 25.68
C VAL A 178 9.67 -9.28 25.93
N ALA A 179 10.14 -9.05 27.16
CA ALA A 179 11.57 -9.20 27.48
C ALA A 179 12.06 -10.66 27.33
N CYS A 180 11.13 -11.63 27.29
CA CYS A 180 11.34 -13.03 26.91
C CYS A 180 12.64 -13.64 27.46
N THR A 181 12.83 -13.54 28.77
CA THR A 181 14.01 -14.10 29.46
C THR A 181 14.04 -15.63 29.45
N VAL A 182 12.87 -16.26 29.32
CA VAL A 182 12.68 -17.70 29.08
C VAL A 182 11.53 -17.90 28.10
N ALA A 183 11.72 -18.72 27.07
CA ALA A 183 10.69 -19.07 26.08
C ALA A 183 10.21 -20.54 26.23
N ASP A 184 8.89 -20.75 26.22
CA ASP A 184 8.25 -22.07 26.06
C ASP A 184 8.29 -22.51 24.59
N VAL A 185 9.49 -22.85 24.13
CA VAL A 185 9.71 -23.41 22.79
C VAL A 185 8.97 -24.74 22.61
N ALA A 186 8.85 -25.56 23.66
CA ALA A 186 8.25 -26.90 23.58
C ALA A 186 6.73 -26.85 23.35
N GLY A 187 6.00 -26.03 24.11
CA GLY A 187 4.58 -25.80 23.90
C GLY A 187 4.32 -25.10 22.56
N ALA A 188 5.13 -24.10 22.20
CA ALA A 188 4.95 -23.31 20.99
C ALA A 188 5.17 -24.14 19.72
N THR A 189 6.25 -24.93 19.66
CA THR A 189 6.54 -25.81 18.52
C THR A 189 5.48 -26.91 18.36
N LYS A 190 4.99 -27.49 19.46
CA LYS A 190 3.89 -28.46 19.41
C LYS A 190 2.61 -27.84 18.84
N LEU A 191 2.16 -26.71 19.41
CA LEU A 191 0.95 -26.03 18.96
C LEU A 191 1.00 -25.67 17.46
N ALA A 192 2.16 -25.19 17.01
CA ALA A 192 2.38 -24.82 15.61
C ALA A 192 2.46 -26.01 14.63
N ALA A 193 2.79 -27.21 15.13
CA ALA A 193 2.77 -28.45 14.34
C ALA A 193 1.35 -29.04 14.21
N GLU A 194 0.48 -28.84 15.21
CA GLU A 194 -0.92 -29.27 15.18
C GLU A 194 -1.80 -28.31 14.34
N ALA A 195 -1.47 -27.02 14.36
CA ALA A 195 -2.22 -25.98 13.65
C ALA A 195 -2.09 -26.03 12.12
N ASP A 196 -3.02 -25.34 11.47
CA ASP A 196 -3.16 -25.29 10.02
C ASP A 196 -2.53 -24.02 9.41
N VAL A 197 -2.32 -22.99 10.24
CA VAL A 197 -1.50 -21.77 10.06
C VAL A 197 -0.98 -21.36 11.45
N THR A 198 0.16 -20.67 11.53
CA THR A 198 0.70 -20.08 12.76
C THR A 198 0.84 -18.56 12.60
N VAL A 199 0.60 -17.79 13.67
CA VAL A 199 0.91 -16.35 13.78
C VAL A 199 1.82 -16.16 14.98
N LEU A 200 2.97 -15.53 14.76
CA LEU A 200 3.92 -15.12 15.80
C LEU A 200 3.80 -13.62 16.04
N VAL A 201 3.31 -13.19 17.20
CA VAL A 201 3.21 -11.76 17.54
C VAL A 201 4.29 -11.40 18.56
N MET A 202 5.25 -10.62 18.07
CA MET A 202 6.58 -10.39 18.65
C MET A 202 6.89 -8.88 18.68
N GLY A 203 8.11 -8.51 19.06
CA GLY A 203 8.58 -7.12 19.13
C GLY A 203 8.73 -6.61 20.57
N ALA A 204 8.22 -5.42 20.84
CA ALA A 204 8.49 -4.66 22.06
C ALA A 204 7.20 -4.23 22.80
N ASP A 205 7.42 -3.64 23.97
CA ASP A 205 6.48 -2.79 24.69
C ASP A 205 7.28 -1.71 25.48
N GLN A 206 6.59 -0.90 26.29
CA GLN A 206 7.19 0.17 27.11
C GLN A 206 8.29 -0.31 28.09
N SER A 207 8.39 -1.60 28.39
CA SER A 207 9.47 -2.18 29.21
C SER A 207 10.78 -2.42 28.42
N ILE A 208 10.76 -2.20 27.10
CA ILE A 208 11.90 -2.34 26.18
C ILE A 208 12.26 -0.98 25.56
N GLU A 209 11.28 -0.27 25.00
CA GLU A 209 11.47 1.05 24.39
C GLU A 209 10.36 2.00 24.86
N ALA A 210 10.76 3.11 25.48
CA ALA A 210 9.84 4.13 26.00
C ALA A 210 10.55 5.47 26.20
N GLU A 211 9.79 6.49 26.59
CA GLU A 211 10.36 7.73 27.11
C GLU A 211 11.32 7.46 28.28
N SER A 212 12.46 8.15 28.29
CA SER A 212 13.59 7.89 29.21
C SER A 212 14.15 6.44 29.19
N ARG A 213 13.87 5.66 28.13
CA ARG A 213 14.28 4.25 28.00
C ARG A 213 14.65 3.89 26.56
N ASP A 214 15.85 4.29 26.16
CA ASP A 214 16.46 3.93 24.88
C ASP A 214 16.79 2.43 24.79
N ARG A 215 16.72 1.87 23.58
CA ARG A 215 17.30 0.56 23.28
C ARG A 215 18.81 0.63 23.13
N VAL A 216 19.50 -0.36 23.69
CA VAL A 216 20.96 -0.54 23.56
C VAL A 216 21.37 -1.34 22.32
N ASP A 217 20.42 -2.05 21.70
CA ASP A 217 20.64 -2.86 20.49
C ASP A 217 19.37 -2.95 19.61
N LEU A 218 19.54 -3.53 18.42
CA LEU A 218 18.51 -3.65 17.40
C LEU A 218 17.99 -5.08 17.21
N ASN A 219 18.32 -6.06 18.05
CA ASN A 219 17.79 -7.42 17.94
C ASN A 219 16.42 -7.55 18.63
N LEU A 220 15.65 -8.60 18.33
CA LEU A 220 14.41 -8.87 19.07
C LEU A 220 14.72 -9.19 20.55
N PRO A 221 13.94 -8.70 21.53
CA PRO A 221 14.30 -8.85 22.94
C PRO A 221 14.37 -10.30 23.43
N GLY A 222 15.45 -10.62 24.17
CA GLY A 222 15.63 -11.91 24.84
C GLY A 222 15.60 -13.10 23.87
N GLN A 223 14.89 -14.17 24.25
CA GLN A 223 14.75 -15.37 23.44
C GLN A 223 13.70 -15.27 22.32
N GLN A 224 13.14 -14.08 22.01
CA GLN A 224 12.15 -13.96 20.93
C GLN A 224 12.70 -14.45 19.57
N GLN A 225 13.93 -14.09 19.21
CA GLN A 225 14.56 -14.55 17.97
C GLN A 225 14.73 -16.08 17.92
N GLU A 226 15.04 -16.71 19.05
CA GLU A 226 15.11 -18.17 19.16
C GLU A 226 13.71 -18.79 19.04
N LEU A 227 12.72 -18.31 19.81
CA LEU A 227 11.33 -18.78 19.76
C LEU A 227 10.75 -18.69 18.34
N VAL A 228 10.96 -17.56 17.65
CA VAL A 228 10.58 -17.36 16.26
C VAL A 228 11.23 -18.41 15.36
N THR A 229 12.55 -18.58 15.46
CA THR A 229 13.32 -19.53 14.65
C THR A 229 12.90 -20.98 14.86
N GLN A 230 12.61 -21.39 16.10
CA GLN A 230 12.22 -22.77 16.42
C GLN A 230 10.76 -23.04 16.04
N VAL A 231 9.84 -22.09 16.25
CA VAL A 231 8.45 -22.24 15.81
C VAL A 231 8.36 -22.22 14.29
N ALA A 232 9.15 -21.41 13.59
CA ALA A 232 9.23 -21.42 12.13
C ALA A 232 9.59 -22.82 11.59
N LYS A 233 10.59 -23.48 12.19
CA LYS A 233 11.01 -24.85 11.86
C LYS A 233 9.95 -25.91 12.15
N ALA A 234 9.23 -25.80 13.26
CA ALA A 234 8.24 -26.80 13.69
C ALA A 234 6.85 -26.63 13.04
N SER A 235 6.55 -25.46 12.47
CA SER A 235 5.21 -25.15 11.99
C SER A 235 4.80 -25.94 10.76
N LYS A 236 3.62 -26.55 10.86
CA LYS A 236 2.96 -27.24 9.74
C LYS A 236 2.48 -26.27 8.66
N GLY A 237 1.93 -25.12 9.04
CA GLY A 237 1.42 -24.10 8.10
C GLY A 237 2.40 -22.96 7.78
N PRO A 238 1.93 -21.91 7.07
CA PRO A 238 2.56 -20.60 7.07
C PRO A 238 2.69 -20.04 8.50
N VAL A 239 3.74 -19.25 8.76
CA VAL A 239 4.07 -18.62 10.05
C VAL A 239 4.14 -17.11 9.88
N LEU A 240 3.10 -16.40 10.27
CA LEU A 240 3.02 -14.96 10.08
C LEU A 240 3.78 -14.24 11.21
N LEU A 241 4.97 -13.68 10.97
CA LEU A 241 5.63 -12.84 11.98
C LEU A 241 5.06 -11.42 11.93
N VAL A 242 4.44 -11.04 13.04
CA VAL A 242 3.87 -9.72 13.31
C VAL A 242 4.81 -9.04 14.31
N ILE A 243 5.55 -8.04 13.86
CA ILE A 243 6.40 -7.20 14.72
C ILE A 243 5.57 -6.02 15.21
N MET A 244 5.32 -5.96 16.51
CA MET A 244 4.63 -4.85 17.18
C MET A 244 5.66 -4.08 18.00
N SER A 245 5.97 -2.86 17.58
CA SER A 245 7.04 -2.01 18.13
C SER A 245 6.94 -0.59 17.57
N GLY A 246 7.45 0.41 18.30
CA GLY A 246 7.55 1.79 17.82
C GLY A 246 8.76 2.02 16.91
N GLY A 247 9.84 1.27 17.11
CA GLY A 247 11.05 1.33 16.27
C GLY A 247 11.32 0.03 15.49
N GLY A 248 12.19 0.13 14.48
CA GLY A 248 12.67 -1.02 13.72
C GLY A 248 13.61 -1.95 14.49
N PHE A 249 13.77 -3.16 13.97
CA PHE A 249 14.66 -4.21 14.51
C PHE A 249 15.45 -4.86 13.35
N ASP A 250 16.67 -5.32 13.61
CA ASP A 250 17.42 -6.20 12.72
C ASP A 250 16.80 -7.60 12.72
N ILE A 251 15.73 -7.71 11.94
CA ILE A 251 15.06 -8.96 11.65
C ILE A 251 15.64 -9.64 10.40
N THR A 252 16.91 -9.40 10.04
CA THR A 252 17.55 -10.04 8.86
C THR A 252 17.47 -11.56 8.94
N PHE A 253 17.58 -12.13 10.14
CA PHE A 253 17.38 -13.57 10.38
C PHE A 253 15.99 -14.06 9.92
N ALA A 254 14.95 -13.22 10.04
CA ALA A 254 13.57 -13.54 9.69
C ALA A 254 13.20 -13.13 8.26
N LYS A 255 13.76 -12.02 7.77
CA LYS A 255 13.67 -11.59 6.36
C LYS A 255 14.08 -12.74 5.44
N ASN A 256 15.21 -13.37 5.76
CA ASN A 256 15.83 -14.41 4.96
C ASN A 256 15.27 -15.83 5.24
N ASP A 257 14.36 -16.01 6.20
CA ASP A 257 13.80 -17.32 6.53
C ASP A 257 12.61 -17.69 5.62
N ALA A 258 12.74 -18.76 4.84
CA ALA A 258 11.66 -19.35 4.04
C ALA A 258 10.55 -19.99 4.88
N LYS A 259 10.77 -20.23 6.18
CA LYS A 259 9.72 -20.62 7.11
C LYS A 259 9.11 -19.44 7.85
N ILE A 260 9.52 -18.20 7.61
CA ILE A 260 8.72 -17.04 8.05
C ILE A 260 7.85 -16.59 6.88
N ALA A 261 6.54 -16.78 7.08
CA ALA A 261 5.45 -16.47 6.17
C ALA A 261 4.78 -15.13 6.43
N GLY A 262 5.26 -14.32 7.35
CA GLY A 262 4.72 -12.98 7.62
C GLY A 262 5.88 -12.08 7.94
N ILE A 263 5.97 -10.89 7.36
CA ILE A 263 6.64 -9.78 8.05
C ILE A 263 5.74 -8.57 7.92
N LEU A 264 4.84 -8.47 8.89
CA LEU A 264 3.99 -7.30 9.11
C LEU A 264 4.62 -6.51 10.26
N TRP A 265 5.13 -5.29 10.01
CA TRP A 265 5.45 -4.36 11.10
C TRP A 265 4.25 -3.47 11.38
N VAL A 266 3.64 -3.59 12.56
CA VAL A 266 2.30 -3.06 12.86
C VAL A 266 2.31 -1.83 13.76
N GLY A 267 3.49 -1.22 13.96
CA GLY A 267 3.65 -0.10 14.88
C GLY A 267 3.18 -0.47 16.29
N TYR A 268 2.39 0.43 16.90
CA TYR A 268 1.45 0.12 17.96
C TYR A 268 0.01 0.33 17.43
N PRO A 269 -0.76 -0.74 17.14
CA PRO A 269 -1.94 -0.70 16.28
C PRO A 269 -3.27 -0.34 16.98
N GLY A 270 -3.27 0.47 18.04
CA GLY A 270 -4.50 1.03 18.64
C GLY A 270 -5.49 0.01 19.23
N GLU A 271 -6.70 0.45 19.55
CA GLU A 271 -7.68 -0.37 20.29
C GLU A 271 -8.21 -1.58 19.50
N ALA A 272 -8.31 -1.41 18.18
CA ALA A 272 -8.83 -2.42 17.26
C ALA A 272 -7.73 -3.05 16.38
N GLY A 273 -6.47 -2.99 16.84
CA GLY A 273 -5.33 -3.54 16.12
C GLY A 273 -5.42 -5.03 15.79
N GLY A 274 -6.18 -5.82 16.55
CA GLY A 274 -6.45 -7.22 16.23
C GLY A 274 -7.45 -7.39 15.09
N ILE A 275 -8.43 -6.49 14.95
CA ILE A 275 -9.31 -6.42 13.77
C ILE A 275 -8.46 -6.03 12.57
N ALA A 276 -7.62 -5.00 12.70
CA ALA A 276 -6.70 -4.56 11.67
C ALA A 276 -5.76 -5.66 11.16
N ILE A 277 -5.03 -6.32 12.07
CA ILE A 277 -4.16 -7.45 11.76
C ILE A 277 -4.95 -8.57 11.08
N ALA A 278 -6.17 -8.89 11.54
CA ALA A 278 -7.04 -9.86 10.91
C ALA A 278 -7.55 -9.40 9.53
N ASP A 279 -7.83 -8.11 9.33
CA ASP A 279 -8.35 -7.57 8.07
C ASP A 279 -7.29 -7.48 6.98
N VAL A 280 -6.01 -7.44 7.36
CA VAL A 280 -4.88 -7.66 6.45
C VAL A 280 -4.69 -9.14 6.18
N ILE A 281 -4.66 -9.94 7.25
CA ILE A 281 -4.44 -11.39 7.18
C ILE A 281 -5.59 -12.11 6.44
N PHE A 282 -6.81 -11.56 6.43
CA PHE A 282 -8.01 -12.11 5.78
C PHE A 282 -8.67 -11.19 4.73
N GLY A 283 -8.10 -10.02 4.40
CA GLY A 283 -8.25 -9.42 3.05
C GLY A 283 -9.28 -8.35 2.84
N ARG A 284 -9.64 -7.68 3.93
CA ARG A 284 -10.64 -6.61 3.94
C ARG A 284 -10.01 -5.26 3.50
N TYR A 285 -8.68 -5.19 3.37
CA TYR A 285 -7.88 -4.24 2.55
C TYR A 285 -6.86 -5.02 1.69
N ASN A 286 -5.99 -4.29 1.00
CA ASN A 286 -4.61 -4.67 0.62
C ASN A 286 -3.66 -3.70 1.38
N PRO A 287 -2.34 -3.93 1.59
CA PRO A 287 -1.59 -2.66 2.71
C PRO A 287 -1.15 -1.49 1.91
N SER A 288 -0.89 -0.43 2.66
CA SER A 288 0.02 0.62 2.25
C SER A 288 0.74 1.34 3.35
N GLY A 289 0.87 0.73 4.51
CA GLY A 289 1.98 1.13 5.34
C GLY A 289 3.29 0.79 4.66
N ARG A 290 4.18 1.77 4.61
CA ARG A 290 5.53 1.72 4.04
C ARG A 290 6.51 2.14 5.12
N LEU A 291 7.82 2.22 4.86
CA LEU A 291 8.79 2.51 5.95
C LEU A 291 9.20 3.99 6.19
N PRO A 292 9.62 4.33 7.43
CA PRO A 292 9.78 5.73 7.89
C PRO A 292 11.20 6.22 8.08
N MET A 293 12.03 5.25 8.35
CA MET A 293 13.31 5.29 8.97
C MET A 293 14.03 4.18 8.26
N THR A 294 15.29 4.41 7.94
CA THR A 294 16.14 3.32 7.52
C THR A 294 16.20 2.31 8.66
N TRP A 295 15.78 1.07 8.42
CA TRP A 295 16.00 -0.02 9.37
C TRP A 295 17.46 -0.44 9.21
N TYR A 296 18.27 -0.21 10.24
CA TYR A 296 19.70 -0.50 10.21
C TYR A 296 20.00 -1.93 10.70
N PRO A 297 21.07 -2.57 10.22
CA PRO A 297 21.56 -3.82 10.80
C PRO A 297 22.17 -3.56 12.18
N GLN A 298 22.27 -4.58 13.02
CA GLN A 298 22.83 -4.49 14.38
C GLN A 298 24.24 -3.84 14.40
N SER A 299 25.06 -4.07 13.37
CA SER A 299 26.40 -3.45 13.24
C SER A 299 26.40 -1.92 13.05
N TYR A 300 25.24 -1.28 13.03
CA TYR A 300 25.08 0.17 13.03
C TYR A 300 25.31 0.78 14.42
N VAL A 301 24.73 0.21 15.48
CA VAL A 301 24.87 0.77 16.84
C VAL A 301 26.29 0.63 17.38
N GLU A 302 27.07 -0.32 16.85
CA GLU A 302 28.52 -0.45 17.08
C GLU A 302 29.33 0.74 16.56
N LYS A 303 28.81 1.47 15.56
CA LYS A 303 29.50 2.56 14.84
C LYS A 303 28.88 3.94 15.08
N VAL A 304 27.71 3.98 15.72
CA VAL A 304 26.91 5.18 15.93
C VAL A 304 26.58 5.28 17.43
N PRO A 305 27.34 6.06 18.21
CA PRO A 305 26.97 6.36 19.59
C PRO A 305 25.61 7.07 19.62
N MET A 306 24.65 6.59 20.42
CA MET A 306 23.30 7.17 20.44
C MET A 306 23.31 8.67 20.83
N THR A 307 24.25 9.08 21.69
CA THR A 307 24.50 10.48 22.08
C THR A 307 25.06 11.39 20.96
N ASN A 308 25.55 10.82 19.84
CA ASN A 308 26.11 11.61 18.74
C ASN A 308 25.01 12.06 17.77
N MET A 309 24.53 13.29 17.93
CA MET A 309 23.42 13.85 17.15
C MET A 309 23.79 14.27 15.70
N ASN A 310 25.01 14.01 15.24
CA ASN A 310 25.42 14.34 13.86
C ASN A 310 24.63 13.52 12.83
N MET A 311 24.08 14.18 11.81
CA MET A 311 23.28 13.51 10.77
C MET A 311 24.09 13.08 9.55
N ARG A 312 25.17 13.81 9.22
CA ARG A 312 26.03 13.56 8.05
C ARG A 312 27.05 12.44 8.34
N PRO A 313 27.56 11.72 7.33
CA PRO A 313 28.68 10.80 7.51
C PRO A 313 29.96 11.57 7.81
N ASP A 314 30.89 10.94 8.51
CA ASP A 314 32.24 11.43 8.75
C ASP A 314 33.23 10.29 8.48
N THR A 315 33.99 10.42 7.40
CA THR A 315 34.95 9.42 6.95
C THR A 315 36.23 9.40 7.79
N SER A 316 36.47 10.39 8.66
CA SER A 316 37.67 10.45 9.50
C SER A 316 37.63 9.52 10.71
N ASN A 317 36.43 9.19 11.18
CA ASN A 317 36.17 8.29 12.32
C ASN A 317 35.27 7.09 11.97
N GLY A 318 34.87 6.95 10.68
CA GLY A 318 34.06 5.83 10.20
C GLY A 318 32.56 5.96 10.49
N TYR A 319 32.09 7.13 10.91
CA TYR A 319 30.68 7.37 11.20
C TYR A 319 29.85 7.36 9.91
N PRO A 320 28.89 6.42 9.73
CA PRO A 320 28.23 6.20 8.45
C PRO A 320 27.09 7.18 8.15
N GLY A 321 26.85 8.18 9.02
CA GLY A 321 25.71 9.10 8.95
C GLY A 321 24.40 8.49 9.46
N ARG A 322 23.32 9.28 9.43
CA ARG A 322 21.97 8.86 9.85
C ARG A 322 20.92 9.17 8.78
N THR A 323 19.90 8.32 8.68
CA THR A 323 18.75 8.39 7.74
C THR A 323 19.11 8.26 6.26
N TYR A 324 18.12 7.94 5.42
CA TYR A 324 18.26 7.85 3.96
C TYR A 324 18.94 9.05 3.28
N ARG A 325 18.91 10.23 3.92
CA ARG A 325 19.49 11.47 3.38
C ARG A 325 21.02 11.43 3.35
N PHE A 326 21.64 10.76 4.31
CA PHE A 326 23.07 10.86 4.58
C PHE A 326 23.76 9.52 4.82
N TYR A 327 23.00 8.46 5.15
CA TYR A 327 23.56 7.15 5.45
C TYR A 327 24.28 6.53 4.24
N THR A 328 25.43 5.90 4.52
CA THR A 328 26.30 5.29 3.50
C THR A 328 26.38 3.77 3.55
N GLY A 329 25.81 3.14 4.58
CA GLY A 329 25.84 1.68 4.78
C GLY A 329 24.63 0.91 4.24
N GLU A 330 24.58 -0.37 4.57
CA GLU A 330 23.52 -1.31 4.17
C GLU A 330 22.27 -1.19 5.06
N THR A 331 21.10 -1.50 4.51
CA THR A 331 19.81 -1.33 5.17
C THR A 331 19.06 -2.64 5.26
N VAL A 332 18.58 -3.02 6.45
CA VAL A 332 17.64 -4.15 6.63
C VAL A 332 16.37 -3.88 5.82
N TYR A 333 15.91 -2.63 5.83
CA TYR A 333 14.96 -2.05 4.87
C TYR A 333 15.17 -0.53 4.75
N ALA A 334 14.85 0.04 3.59
CA ALA A 334 15.05 1.45 3.27
C ALA A 334 13.87 2.36 3.70
N PHE A 335 14.05 3.67 3.52
CA PHE A 335 12.98 4.66 3.66
C PHE A 335 12.01 4.58 2.47
N GLY A 336 10.72 4.35 2.72
CA GLY A 336 9.73 4.11 1.67
C GLY A 336 9.83 2.72 1.01
N ASP A 337 9.98 1.68 1.83
CA ASP A 337 9.95 0.24 1.47
C ASP A 337 8.63 -0.47 1.89
N GLY A 338 8.31 -1.60 1.23
CA GLY A 338 7.23 -2.58 1.52
C GLY A 338 6.53 -3.10 0.24
N LEU A 339 5.42 -3.86 0.29
CA LEU A 339 4.93 -4.70 -0.86
C LEU A 339 3.39 -4.93 -0.99
N SER A 340 2.83 -5.64 -1.99
CA SER A 340 1.35 -5.70 -2.14
C SER A 340 0.70 -6.68 -3.13
N TYR A 341 -0.62 -6.85 -2.97
CA TYR A 341 -1.63 -7.40 -3.86
C TYR A 341 -1.97 -6.48 -5.09
N THR A 342 -1.30 -5.33 -5.29
CA THR A 342 -1.38 -4.38 -6.43
C THR A 342 -0.06 -3.56 -6.56
N LYS A 343 0.18 -2.83 -7.65
CA LYS A 343 1.51 -2.41 -8.18
C LYS A 343 1.46 -1.03 -8.86
N PHE A 344 2.60 -0.35 -9.01
CA PHE A 344 2.59 1.06 -9.48
C PHE A 344 3.69 1.55 -10.41
N SER A 345 3.48 2.78 -10.91
CA SER A 345 4.25 3.61 -11.83
C SER A 345 3.66 5.02 -11.94
N HIS A 346 4.48 5.84 -12.56
CA HIS A 346 4.43 7.28 -12.75
C HIS A 346 4.59 7.60 -14.25
N SER A 347 5.12 8.78 -14.58
CA SER A 347 5.78 9.15 -15.85
C SER A 347 6.05 10.64 -15.79
N LEU A 348 7.23 11.11 -16.21
CA LEU A 348 7.56 12.53 -16.11
C LEU A 348 6.91 13.32 -17.25
N VAL A 349 5.77 13.96 -16.95
CA VAL A 349 5.00 14.75 -17.91
C VAL A 349 5.67 16.09 -18.19
N LYS A 350 6.12 16.77 -17.14
CA LYS A 350 6.67 18.14 -17.22
C LYS A 350 7.67 18.37 -16.09
N ALA A 351 8.85 18.89 -16.42
CA ALA A 351 9.79 19.51 -15.51
C ALA A 351 10.67 20.50 -16.31
N PRO A 352 11.14 21.61 -15.72
CA PRO A 352 12.11 22.49 -16.37
C PRO A 352 13.49 21.82 -16.45
N ARG A 353 14.18 21.97 -17.59
CA ARG A 353 15.58 21.53 -17.75
C ARG A 353 16.60 22.51 -17.17
N VAL A 354 16.21 23.77 -17.02
CA VAL A 354 17.01 24.87 -16.46
C VAL A 354 16.07 25.75 -15.63
N VAL A 355 16.50 26.18 -14.45
CA VAL A 355 15.79 27.15 -13.61
C VAL A 355 16.77 28.25 -13.24
N SER A 356 16.37 29.51 -13.40
CA SER A 356 17.26 30.67 -13.29
C SER A 356 16.80 31.64 -12.21
N LEU A 357 17.62 31.84 -11.17
CA LEU A 357 17.39 32.85 -10.14
C LEU A 357 17.85 34.23 -10.62
N ARG A 358 17.03 35.26 -10.40
CA ARG A 358 17.38 36.66 -10.72
C ARG A 358 18.13 37.28 -9.55
N LEU A 359 19.46 37.38 -9.68
CA LEU A 359 20.32 38.09 -8.74
C LEU A 359 20.35 39.59 -9.05
N GLY A 360 20.42 40.44 -8.03
CA GLY A 360 20.61 41.89 -8.19
C GLY A 360 21.94 42.25 -8.89
N GLU A 361 22.05 43.45 -9.46
CA GLU A 361 23.19 43.83 -10.32
C GLU A 361 24.53 43.83 -9.58
N ASN A 362 24.54 44.29 -8.33
CA ASN A 362 25.73 44.30 -7.45
C ASN A 362 25.93 42.99 -6.66
N HIS A 363 25.25 41.90 -7.02
CA HIS A 363 25.35 40.64 -6.27
C HIS A 363 26.68 39.92 -6.56
N VAL A 364 27.47 39.62 -5.52
CA VAL A 364 28.85 39.09 -5.60
C VAL A 364 28.99 37.92 -6.58
N CYS A 365 28.05 36.98 -6.57
CA CYS A 365 28.01 35.82 -7.48
C CYS A 365 27.74 36.13 -8.97
N ARG A 366 27.67 37.41 -9.39
CA ARG A 366 27.78 37.83 -10.79
C ARG A 366 29.23 38.09 -11.22
N SER A 367 30.14 38.30 -10.25
CA SER A 367 31.54 38.68 -10.46
C SER A 367 32.56 37.61 -10.00
N SER A 368 32.09 36.54 -9.36
CA SER A 368 32.92 35.42 -8.88
C SER A 368 32.16 34.10 -8.99
N GLU A 369 32.86 33.00 -9.22
CA GLU A 369 32.28 31.65 -9.17
C GLU A 369 31.76 31.34 -7.76
N CYS A 370 30.43 31.21 -7.62
CA CYS A 370 29.79 30.78 -6.38
C CYS A 370 29.26 29.36 -6.52
N GLN A 371 29.52 28.54 -5.50
CA GLN A 371 28.97 27.18 -5.39
C GLN A 371 27.60 27.16 -4.68
N SER A 372 27.26 28.20 -3.91
CA SER A 372 25.96 28.33 -3.27
C SER A 372 25.53 29.80 -3.07
N LEU A 373 24.24 30.01 -2.82
CA LEU A 373 23.60 31.29 -2.48
C LEU A 373 22.87 31.17 -1.15
N ASP A 374 22.63 32.26 -0.42
CA ASP A 374 21.68 32.24 0.70
C ASP A 374 20.24 32.01 0.19
N ALA A 375 19.48 31.17 0.88
CA ALA A 375 18.09 30.82 0.52
C ALA A 375 17.04 31.83 1.04
N VAL A 376 17.49 33.04 1.40
CA VAL A 376 16.70 34.16 1.92
C VAL A 376 17.23 35.47 1.33
N GLY A 377 16.39 36.50 1.23
CA GLY A 377 16.74 37.80 0.65
C GLY A 377 16.07 38.09 -0.70
N PRO A 378 16.41 39.23 -1.34
CA PRO A 378 15.58 39.84 -2.39
C PRO A 378 15.31 38.98 -3.62
N HIS A 379 16.24 38.08 -3.97
CA HIS A 379 16.13 37.12 -5.08
C HIS A 379 15.08 36.02 -4.83
N CYS A 380 14.83 35.68 -3.56
CA CYS A 380 13.79 34.73 -3.13
C CYS A 380 12.46 35.41 -2.77
N GLU A 381 12.48 36.70 -2.42
CA GLU A 381 11.30 37.45 -1.97
C GLU A 381 10.52 38.11 -3.12
N ASN A 382 11.20 38.58 -4.17
CA ASN A 382 10.60 39.38 -5.26
C ASN A 382 10.51 38.64 -6.60
N THR A 383 10.71 37.32 -6.62
CA THR A 383 10.69 36.48 -7.83
C THR A 383 9.74 35.32 -7.63
N VAL A 384 9.03 34.91 -8.69
CA VAL A 384 8.38 33.59 -8.72
C VAL A 384 9.47 32.52 -8.85
N SER A 385 10.02 32.09 -7.71
CA SER A 385 11.09 31.08 -7.59
C SER A 385 10.59 29.63 -7.73
N GLY A 386 9.30 29.44 -8.02
CA GLY A 386 8.65 28.13 -8.11
C GLY A 386 8.52 27.60 -9.54
N PHE A 387 8.69 26.29 -9.70
CA PHE A 387 8.35 25.55 -10.91
C PHE A 387 7.42 24.37 -10.61
N GLU A 388 6.81 23.81 -11.66
CA GLU A 388 5.88 22.69 -11.54
C GLU A 388 6.50 21.43 -12.14
N VAL A 389 6.56 20.36 -11.35
CA VAL A 389 6.91 19.01 -11.79
C VAL A 389 5.62 18.19 -11.86
N GLN A 390 5.19 17.84 -13.07
CA GLN A 390 4.01 17.01 -13.28
C GLN A 390 4.42 15.56 -13.52
N VAL A 391 3.78 14.66 -12.78
CA VAL A 391 4.05 13.22 -12.79
C VAL A 391 2.74 12.48 -12.97
N LYS A 392 2.57 11.75 -14.08
CA LYS A 392 1.32 11.04 -14.38
C LYS A 392 1.34 9.66 -13.76
N VAL A 393 0.44 9.44 -12.82
CA VAL A 393 0.31 8.17 -12.10
C VAL A 393 -0.82 7.40 -12.74
N ARG A 394 -0.54 6.16 -13.09
CA ARG A 394 -1.51 5.17 -13.58
C ARG A 394 -1.68 4.13 -12.45
N ASN A 395 -2.10 2.91 -12.71
CA ASN A 395 -2.15 1.84 -11.71
C ASN A 395 -1.50 0.51 -12.24
N GLY A 396 -1.33 -0.56 -11.44
CA GLY A 396 -0.93 -1.91 -11.93
C GLY A 396 -1.41 -3.14 -11.12
N GLY A 397 -2.06 -4.19 -11.67
CA GLY A 397 -2.58 -5.30 -10.84
C GLY A 397 -3.85 -6.01 -11.36
N ASP A 398 -4.80 -6.28 -10.45
CA ASP A 398 -6.18 -6.72 -10.75
C ASP A 398 -7.20 -6.33 -9.65
N ARG A 399 -6.75 -6.12 -8.40
CA ARG A 399 -7.55 -5.66 -7.26
C ARG A 399 -8.00 -4.24 -7.44
N GLU A 400 -7.50 -3.25 -6.69
CA GLU A 400 -8.00 -1.90 -6.89
C GLU A 400 -6.87 -0.82 -7.16
N GLY A 401 -6.28 0.08 -6.32
CA GLY A 401 -4.99 0.82 -6.60
C GLY A 401 -4.73 2.38 -6.70
N ILE A 402 -4.47 3.10 -5.59
CA ILE A 402 -3.91 4.49 -5.34
C ILE A 402 -2.35 4.49 -5.43
N HIS A 403 -1.63 5.60 -5.70
CA HIS A 403 -0.15 5.67 -5.50
C HIS A 403 0.47 6.83 -4.64
N THR A 404 1.60 6.65 -3.90
CA THR A 404 2.41 7.81 -3.42
C THR A 404 3.53 7.98 -4.41
N VAL A 405 3.49 9.11 -5.08
CA VAL A 405 4.64 9.61 -5.82
C VAL A 405 5.58 10.29 -4.85
N PHE A 406 6.75 9.72 -4.59
CA PHE A 406 7.83 10.42 -3.87
C PHE A 406 8.64 11.23 -4.89
N LEU A 407 8.57 12.57 -4.85
CA LEU A 407 9.50 13.40 -5.64
C LEU A 407 10.79 13.63 -4.83
N PHE A 408 11.91 13.13 -5.34
CA PHE A 408 13.23 13.33 -4.73
C PHE A 408 14.14 14.21 -5.61
N THR A 409 15.06 14.94 -4.98
CA THR A 409 16.25 15.52 -5.62
C THR A 409 17.53 14.89 -5.06
N THR A 410 18.57 14.80 -5.88
CA THR A 410 19.96 14.85 -5.42
C THR A 410 20.49 16.24 -5.76
N PRO A 411 20.75 17.11 -4.77
CA PRO A 411 21.36 18.43 -4.98
C PRO A 411 22.86 18.30 -5.31
N PRO A 412 23.50 19.38 -5.80
CA PRO A 412 24.96 19.46 -5.97
C PRO A 412 25.74 19.12 -4.69
N GLU A 413 26.98 18.66 -4.84
CA GLU A 413 27.90 18.32 -3.73
C GLU A 413 28.48 19.59 -3.07
N VAL A 414 27.64 20.30 -2.32
CA VAL A 414 28.02 21.50 -1.55
C VAL A 414 27.55 21.37 -0.10
N HIS A 415 28.34 21.87 0.83
CA HIS A 415 28.06 21.80 2.28
C HIS A 415 27.69 20.39 2.79
N GLY A 416 28.41 19.37 2.31
CA GLY A 416 28.15 17.95 2.65
C GLY A 416 26.72 17.49 2.37
N SER A 417 26.16 17.88 1.22
CA SER A 417 24.75 17.77 0.86
C SER A 417 24.15 16.35 0.98
N PRO A 418 22.83 16.23 1.18
CA PRO A 418 22.18 14.92 1.27
C PRO A 418 22.23 14.18 -0.08
N ARG A 419 22.59 12.90 -0.06
CA ARG A 419 22.65 12.02 -1.25
C ARG A 419 21.29 11.92 -1.95
N LYS A 420 20.21 12.03 -1.18
CA LYS A 420 18.82 12.02 -1.63
C LYS A 420 17.97 12.87 -0.68
N HIS A 421 17.13 13.75 -1.20
CA HIS A 421 16.24 14.62 -0.43
C HIS A 421 14.83 14.54 -0.99
N LEU A 422 13.84 14.18 -0.16
CA LEU A 422 12.43 14.29 -0.52
C LEU A 422 12.06 15.77 -0.66
N LEU A 423 11.46 16.16 -1.78
CA LEU A 423 10.90 17.50 -2.03
C LEU A 423 9.43 17.59 -1.66
N GLY A 424 8.66 16.53 -1.94
CA GLY A 424 7.22 16.49 -1.71
C GLY A 424 6.63 15.17 -2.18
N PHE A 425 5.35 14.97 -1.90
CA PHE A 425 4.66 13.72 -2.20
C PHE A 425 3.15 13.90 -2.35
N GLU A 426 2.50 13.01 -3.08
CA GLU A 426 1.04 12.99 -3.23
C GLU A 426 0.53 11.53 -3.26
N LYS A 427 -0.45 11.22 -2.39
CA LYS A 427 -1.21 9.96 -2.28
C LYS A 427 -2.44 9.84 -3.20
N ILE A 428 -2.26 9.63 -4.50
CA ILE A 428 -3.35 9.74 -5.49
C ILE A 428 -4.27 8.54 -5.60
N ARG A 429 -5.56 8.68 -5.22
CA ARG A 429 -6.59 7.68 -5.55
C ARG A 429 -6.92 7.73 -7.03
N LEU A 430 -7.31 6.57 -7.53
CA LEU A 430 -7.59 6.23 -8.90
C LEU A 430 -8.87 5.34 -8.88
N GLY A 431 -9.27 4.74 -10.00
CA GLY A 431 -10.12 3.54 -10.16
C GLY A 431 -9.28 2.40 -10.76
N LYS A 432 -9.65 1.10 -10.63
CA LYS A 432 -8.75 0.01 -11.06
C LYS A 432 -8.38 0.24 -12.51
N MET A 433 -7.10 0.47 -12.79
CA MET A 433 -6.60 0.82 -14.13
C MET A 433 -6.80 2.28 -14.61
N GLU A 434 -7.10 3.22 -13.71
CA GLU A 434 -7.19 4.68 -13.97
C GLU A 434 -5.81 5.34 -13.98
N GLU A 435 -5.76 6.54 -14.57
CA GLU A 435 -4.58 7.39 -14.60
C GLU A 435 -4.93 8.87 -14.34
N ALA A 436 -4.14 9.54 -13.50
CA ALA A 436 -4.30 10.94 -13.15
C ALA A 436 -2.92 11.62 -12.94
N VAL A 437 -2.87 12.95 -12.99
CA VAL A 437 -1.60 13.70 -12.98
C VAL A 437 -1.37 14.34 -11.61
N VAL A 438 -0.40 13.80 -10.88
CA VAL A 438 0.19 14.42 -9.69
C VAL A 438 1.00 15.65 -10.10
N LYS A 439 0.92 16.73 -9.31
CA LYS A 439 1.53 18.03 -9.63
C LYS A 439 2.27 18.60 -8.42
N PHE A 440 3.59 18.46 -8.41
CA PHE A 440 4.44 19.09 -7.41
C PHE A 440 4.72 20.54 -7.79
N LYS A 441 4.56 21.44 -6.84
CA LYS A 441 5.13 22.80 -6.90
C LYS A 441 6.43 22.77 -6.12
N VAL A 442 7.54 23.07 -6.78
CA VAL A 442 8.90 23.08 -6.21
C VAL A 442 9.42 24.51 -6.21
N ASP A 443 9.62 25.08 -5.04
CA ASP A 443 10.23 26.39 -4.82
C ASP A 443 11.74 26.25 -4.64
N VAL A 444 12.51 26.89 -5.53
CA VAL A 444 13.99 26.80 -5.53
C VAL A 444 14.59 27.30 -4.21
N CYS A 445 13.96 28.25 -3.52
CA CYS A 445 14.46 28.76 -2.25
C CYS A 445 14.00 27.91 -1.05
N LYS A 446 12.77 27.37 -1.07
CA LYS A 446 12.23 26.60 0.07
C LYS A 446 12.60 25.11 0.05
N ASP A 447 12.70 24.52 -1.13
CA ASP A 447 12.71 23.05 -1.30
C ASP A 447 14.05 22.54 -1.86
N LEU A 448 14.75 23.34 -2.67
CA LEU A 448 16.10 23.01 -3.20
C LEU A 448 17.26 23.53 -2.34
N ASN A 449 17.01 23.98 -1.10
CA ASN A 449 18.08 24.39 -0.18
C ASN A 449 18.69 23.21 0.58
N VAL A 450 20.00 23.32 0.84
CA VAL A 450 20.74 22.56 1.84
C VAL A 450 21.01 23.47 3.05
N VAL A 451 21.47 22.92 4.16
CA VAL A 451 21.94 23.71 5.31
C VAL A 451 23.47 23.70 5.31
N ASP A 452 24.10 24.84 5.59
CA ASP A 452 25.57 24.96 5.70
C ASP A 452 26.10 24.57 7.10
N GLU A 453 27.42 24.65 7.26
CA GLU A 453 28.15 24.27 8.48
C GLU A 453 27.81 25.17 9.69
N ILE A 454 27.19 26.34 9.47
CA ILE A 454 26.79 27.30 10.49
C ILE A 454 25.26 27.43 10.62
N GLY A 455 24.50 26.50 10.04
CA GLY A 455 23.05 26.41 10.20
C GLY A 455 22.22 27.30 9.28
N LYS A 456 22.82 28.01 8.31
CA LYS A 456 22.07 28.80 7.32
C LYS A 456 21.58 27.94 6.17
N ARG A 457 20.42 28.30 5.60
CA ARG A 457 19.91 27.65 4.39
C ARG A 457 20.60 28.23 3.15
N LYS A 458 21.15 27.36 2.31
CA LYS A 458 21.88 27.66 1.09
C LYS A 458 21.27 26.96 -0.12
N ILE A 459 21.14 27.65 -1.24
CA ILE A 459 20.76 27.04 -2.53
C ILE A 459 22.06 26.62 -3.23
N GLY A 460 22.24 25.31 -3.49
CA GLY A 460 23.40 24.82 -4.23
C GLY A 460 23.31 25.17 -5.71
N LEU A 461 24.35 25.81 -6.26
CA LEU A 461 24.44 26.16 -7.68
C LEU A 461 25.10 25.02 -8.46
N GLY A 462 24.36 24.42 -9.39
CA GLY A 462 24.82 23.28 -10.19
C GLY A 462 23.66 22.40 -10.64
N GLN A 463 23.98 21.16 -11.02
CA GLN A 463 22.99 20.16 -11.41
C GLN A 463 22.24 19.62 -10.19
N HIS A 464 20.93 19.86 -10.13
CA HIS A 464 20.00 19.11 -9.26
C HIS A 464 19.40 17.97 -10.08
N LEU A 465 19.57 16.72 -9.63
CA LEU A 465 18.99 15.56 -10.30
C LEU A 465 17.63 15.23 -9.66
N LEU A 466 16.55 15.56 -10.37
CA LEU A 466 15.20 15.18 -9.98
C LEU A 466 14.96 13.70 -10.34
N HIS A 467 14.68 12.88 -9.33
CA HIS A 467 14.45 11.45 -9.49
C HIS A 467 12.95 11.16 -9.60
N VAL A 468 12.51 10.88 -10.82
CA VAL A 468 11.23 10.24 -11.13
C VAL A 468 11.52 9.17 -12.19
N ASN A 469 12.10 8.04 -11.79
CA ASN A 469 12.40 6.94 -12.71
C ASN A 469 11.99 5.56 -12.18
N GLN A 470 11.42 4.66 -12.99
CA GLN A 470 10.10 4.77 -13.66
C GLN A 470 9.97 3.90 -14.91
N GLN A 471 11.02 3.73 -15.72
CA GLN A 471 10.93 2.95 -16.98
C GLN A 471 10.32 1.56 -16.77
N ASP A 472 10.88 0.73 -15.89
CA ASP A 472 10.35 -0.61 -15.59
C ASP A 472 8.96 -0.58 -14.92
N MET A 473 8.59 0.56 -14.32
CA MET A 473 7.28 0.75 -13.72
C MET A 473 6.21 0.98 -14.81
N ASP A 474 6.45 1.88 -15.77
CA ASP A 474 5.58 2.07 -16.96
C ASP A 474 5.55 0.85 -17.89
N ASP A 475 6.65 0.12 -17.97
CA ASP A 475 6.88 -0.99 -18.90
C ASP A 475 6.44 -2.36 -18.34
N THR A 476 6.50 -2.57 -17.02
CA THR A 476 6.17 -3.87 -16.40
C THR A 476 5.19 -3.77 -15.24
N TYR A 477 5.37 -2.83 -14.30
CA TYR A 477 4.53 -2.81 -13.11
C TYR A 477 3.12 -2.26 -13.35
N GLN A 478 2.91 -1.37 -14.34
CA GLN A 478 1.61 -0.77 -14.68
C GLN A 478 0.93 -1.07 -16.03
N PRO A 479 1.53 -1.74 -17.04
CA PRO A 479 0.75 -2.38 -18.10
C PRO A 479 -0.51 -3.08 -17.56
N PRO A 480 -0.42 -3.91 -16.49
CA PRO A 480 -1.55 -4.65 -15.94
C PRO A 480 -2.54 -3.81 -15.15
N PHE A 481 -2.42 -2.49 -15.05
CA PHE A 481 -3.60 -1.66 -14.81
C PHE A 481 -3.53 -0.35 -15.63
N LYS A 482 -3.82 -0.41 -16.95
CA LYS A 482 -4.64 0.65 -17.60
C LYS A 482 -5.94 0.16 -18.24
N SER A 483 -6.04 -1.11 -18.65
CA SER A 483 -7.24 -1.72 -19.25
C SER A 483 -8.53 -1.58 -18.42
N CYS A 484 -8.86 -2.35 -17.41
CA CYS A 484 -10.17 -2.34 -16.71
C CYS A 484 -10.58 -1.07 -15.90
N VAL A 485 -10.04 0.11 -16.23
CA VAL A 485 -10.77 1.39 -16.21
C VAL A 485 -10.89 1.90 -17.64
N VAL A 486 -9.80 2.10 -18.38
CA VAL A 486 -9.86 2.67 -19.74
C VAL A 486 -10.56 1.74 -20.75
N ASP A 487 -10.12 0.49 -20.84
CA ASP A 487 -10.74 -0.63 -21.56
C ASP A 487 -11.86 -1.38 -20.76
N GLY A 488 -12.09 -1.14 -19.45
CA GLY A 488 -13.03 -1.99 -18.66
C GLY A 488 -13.61 -1.45 -17.34
N ASN A 489 -13.55 -0.13 -17.12
CA ASN A 489 -14.50 0.68 -16.34
C ASN A 489 -14.97 0.16 -14.95
N VAL A 490 -14.06 -0.18 -14.02
CA VAL A 490 -14.42 -0.49 -12.62
C VAL A 490 -14.87 0.75 -11.82
N ALA A 491 -15.26 0.56 -10.54
CA ALA A 491 -15.73 1.61 -9.64
C ALA A 491 -14.80 2.06 -8.47
N SER A 492 -13.68 1.38 -8.16
CA SER A 492 -12.87 1.68 -6.94
C SER A 492 -11.38 1.31 -7.08
N VAL A 493 -10.57 1.67 -6.06
CA VAL A 493 -9.10 1.49 -5.99
C VAL A 493 -8.47 1.42 -4.55
N MET A 494 -8.10 0.20 -4.12
CA MET A 494 -7.23 -0.25 -2.99
C MET A 494 -5.95 -1.02 -3.48
N CYS A 495 -4.76 -0.71 -2.97
CA CYS A 495 -3.44 -0.36 -3.60
C CYS A 495 -2.10 -1.06 -3.27
N SER A 496 -1.15 -0.54 -2.45
CA SER A 496 0.12 -1.30 -2.23
C SER A 496 0.94 -1.06 -0.98
N TYR A 497 1.85 -1.88 -0.42
CA TYR A 497 2.62 -1.63 0.81
C TYR A 497 4.10 -1.08 0.60
N ASN A 498 4.56 -0.62 -0.61
CA ASN A 498 5.83 0.18 -0.89
C ASN A 498 5.90 1.77 -0.83
N GLN A 499 5.05 2.59 -1.51
CA GLN A 499 4.79 4.07 -1.41
C GLN A 499 3.27 4.48 -1.62
N VAL A 500 2.47 5.02 -0.62
CA VAL A 500 0.94 5.26 -0.37
C VAL A 500 0.33 4.85 1.00
N ASN A 501 -0.97 4.57 1.36
CA ASN A 501 -2.41 4.43 0.83
C ASN A 501 -2.97 3.20 0.00
N ASP A 502 -4.07 2.51 0.46
CA ASP A 502 -4.59 1.09 0.29
C ASP A 502 -4.96 0.34 1.61
N CYS A 503 -6.26 0.04 2.00
CA CYS A 503 -7.79 0.09 4.47
C CYS A 503 -7.11 0.36 5.98
N ASP A 504 -6.58 1.48 6.62
CA ASP A 504 -5.79 2.75 6.35
C ASP A 504 -4.37 3.01 7.03
N SER A 505 -3.45 3.80 6.42
CA SER A 505 -2.03 4.29 6.62
C SER A 505 -1.84 5.73 6.15
N VAL A 506 -2.89 6.52 6.13
CA VAL A 506 -2.65 7.83 6.70
C VAL A 506 -2.06 7.64 8.13
N ASP A 507 -2.49 6.58 8.83
CA ASP A 507 -1.85 5.98 10.01
C ASP A 507 -0.38 5.59 9.88
N VAL A 508 0.04 4.50 9.17
CA VAL A 508 1.47 4.25 8.94
C VAL A 508 2.12 5.50 8.32
N LEU A 509 1.58 6.22 7.34
CA LEU A 509 2.32 7.33 6.71
C LEU A 509 2.85 8.35 7.73
N TYR A 510 2.14 8.49 8.83
CA TYR A 510 2.65 9.08 10.05
C TYR A 510 3.45 8.10 10.94
N LYS A 511 2.81 7.11 11.59
CA LYS A 511 3.39 6.24 12.64
C LYS A 511 4.57 5.37 12.20
N ASN A 512 4.66 5.08 10.91
CA ASN A 512 5.55 4.08 10.32
C ASN A 512 6.09 4.50 8.93
N GLN A 513 5.76 5.65 8.33
CA GLN A 513 6.55 6.34 7.26
C GLN A 513 7.15 7.66 7.77
N HIS A 514 6.77 8.16 8.96
CA HIS A 514 7.27 9.42 9.58
C HIS A 514 7.44 10.55 8.55
N TYR A 515 6.51 10.56 7.61
CA TYR A 515 6.71 11.16 6.29
C TYR A 515 6.23 12.59 6.26
N THR A 516 5.21 12.81 7.09
CA THR A 516 4.87 14.07 7.70
C THR A 516 5.37 14.08 9.14
N LYS A 517 5.51 15.29 9.68
CA LYS A 517 5.97 15.54 11.06
C LYS A 517 4.81 15.55 12.04
N THR A 518 3.62 15.91 11.56
CA THR A 518 2.38 15.87 12.33
C THR A 518 1.37 14.91 11.69
N PRO A 519 0.43 14.37 12.46
CA PRO A 519 -0.64 13.57 11.91
C PRO A 519 -1.63 14.45 11.10
N GLU A 520 -1.75 15.73 11.41
CA GLU A 520 -2.51 16.71 10.62
C GLU A 520 -1.95 16.88 9.21
N GLU A 521 -0.62 16.97 9.07
CA GLU A 521 0.05 16.97 7.77
C GLU A 521 -0.23 15.65 7.02
N ALA A 522 -0.21 14.49 7.70
CA ALA A 522 -0.47 13.20 7.05
C ALA A 522 -1.91 13.11 6.53
N ALA A 523 -2.89 13.51 7.36
CA ALA A 523 -4.28 13.56 6.94
C ALA A 523 -4.49 14.53 5.78
N ALA A 524 -3.89 15.72 5.85
CA ALA A 524 -3.95 16.71 4.79
C ALA A 524 -3.43 16.19 3.45
N ILE A 525 -2.16 15.75 3.38
CA ILE A 525 -1.55 15.35 2.10
C ILE A 525 -2.20 14.08 1.56
N SER A 526 -2.80 13.25 2.43
CA SER A 526 -3.58 12.10 1.98
C SER A 526 -4.87 12.49 1.28
N ILE A 527 -5.67 13.39 1.85
CA ILE A 527 -6.89 13.91 1.21
C ILE A 527 -6.55 14.73 -0.03
N ASN A 528 -5.64 15.69 0.09
CA ASN A 528 -5.30 16.65 -0.98
C ASN A 528 -4.85 15.93 -2.25
N ALA A 529 -4.10 14.85 -2.11
CA ALA A 529 -3.65 14.05 -3.24
C ALA A 529 -4.74 13.23 -3.92
N GLY A 530 -5.85 12.97 -3.23
CA GLY A 530 -7.02 12.28 -3.77
C GLY A 530 -7.58 11.15 -2.91
N LEU A 531 -7.21 10.96 -1.64
CA LEU A 531 -7.82 9.87 -0.85
C LEU A 531 -9.30 10.12 -0.53
N ASP A 532 -10.19 9.52 -1.31
CA ASP A 532 -11.65 9.63 -1.12
C ASP A 532 -12.16 8.89 0.13
N LEU A 533 -11.66 7.68 0.33
CA LEU A 533 -12.00 6.80 1.45
C LEU A 533 -10.72 6.22 2.02
N ASN A 534 -10.21 6.91 3.04
CA ASN A 534 -9.58 6.23 4.17
C ASN A 534 -10.43 4.99 4.48
N CYS A 535 -9.82 3.84 4.73
CA CYS A 535 -10.53 2.79 5.47
C CYS A 535 -9.81 2.43 6.79
N GLY A 536 -9.39 3.39 7.64
CA GLY A 536 -9.67 4.83 7.59
C GLY A 536 -9.70 5.75 8.84
N SER A 537 -9.07 5.49 10.01
CA SER A 537 -9.29 6.45 11.13
C SER A 537 -8.79 7.84 10.85
N PHE A 538 -7.61 7.84 10.23
CA PHE A 538 -6.63 8.84 10.56
C PHE A 538 -6.97 10.16 9.88
N LEU A 539 -7.73 10.10 8.78
CA LEU A 539 -8.48 11.24 8.30
C LEU A 539 -9.51 11.73 9.33
N GLY A 540 -10.42 10.89 9.81
CA GLY A 540 -11.42 11.31 10.81
C GLY A 540 -10.84 11.82 12.13
N GLN A 541 -9.66 11.35 12.55
CA GLN A 541 -8.96 11.80 13.76
C GLN A 541 -8.20 13.12 13.60
N HIS A 542 -7.56 13.36 12.44
CA HIS A 542 -6.61 14.47 12.27
C HIS A 542 -6.99 15.50 11.20
N THR A 543 -7.98 15.23 10.36
CA THR A 543 -8.40 16.16 9.29
C THR A 543 -8.97 17.46 9.85
N GLU A 544 -9.71 17.44 10.96
CA GLU A 544 -10.29 18.67 11.52
C GLU A 544 -9.20 19.64 12.01
N ALA A 545 -8.18 19.11 12.70
CA ALA A 545 -7.00 19.90 13.10
C ALA A 545 -6.15 20.31 11.88
N ALA A 546 -6.10 19.49 10.83
CA ALA A 546 -5.46 19.83 9.56
C ALA A 546 -6.17 20.96 8.78
N VAL A 547 -7.51 21.01 8.81
CA VAL A 547 -8.30 22.14 8.30
C VAL A 547 -8.02 23.39 9.11
N LYS A 548 -8.06 23.30 10.45
CA LYS A 548 -7.78 24.44 11.35
C LYS A 548 -6.34 24.96 11.22
N ALA A 549 -5.40 24.11 10.81
CA ALA A 549 -4.03 24.49 10.47
C ALA A 549 -3.83 24.99 9.02
N GLY A 550 -4.87 24.96 8.18
CA GLY A 550 -4.81 25.39 6.78
C GLY A 550 -4.07 24.41 5.84
N LEU A 551 -3.84 23.18 6.28
CA LEU A 551 -3.08 22.15 5.53
C LEU A 551 -3.96 21.44 4.48
N VAL A 552 -5.28 21.37 4.72
CA VAL A 552 -6.30 20.82 3.82
C VAL A 552 -7.55 21.70 3.89
N SER A 553 -8.34 21.73 2.82
CA SER A 553 -9.59 22.49 2.79
C SER A 553 -10.81 21.59 2.96
N GLU A 554 -11.88 22.10 3.57
CA GLU A 554 -13.17 21.39 3.68
C GLU A 554 -13.72 20.98 2.31
N ALA A 555 -13.44 21.75 1.25
CA ALA A 555 -13.78 21.41 -0.13
C ALA A 555 -13.14 20.10 -0.61
N ALA A 556 -11.93 19.77 -0.15
CA ALA A 556 -11.28 18.50 -0.47
C ALA A 556 -11.93 17.31 0.27
N ILE A 557 -12.37 17.52 1.51
CA ILE A 557 -13.14 16.52 2.29
C ILE A 557 -14.50 16.27 1.64
N ASN A 558 -15.21 17.34 1.27
CA ASN A 558 -16.53 17.24 0.63
C ASN A 558 -16.45 16.51 -0.72
N LYS A 559 -15.36 16.69 -1.48
CA LYS A 559 -15.07 15.92 -2.69
C LYS A 559 -14.89 14.42 -2.38
N ALA A 560 -14.04 14.10 -1.41
CA ALA A 560 -13.76 12.74 -0.97
C ALA A 560 -15.05 11.98 -0.57
N ILE A 561 -15.89 12.61 0.27
CA ILE A 561 -17.19 12.05 0.69
C ILE A 561 -18.13 11.87 -0.52
N SER A 562 -18.21 12.85 -1.42
CA SER A 562 -19.08 12.80 -2.61
C SER A 562 -18.78 11.59 -3.51
N ASN A 563 -17.50 11.27 -3.71
CA ASN A 563 -17.07 10.14 -4.53
C ASN A 563 -17.55 8.79 -3.96
N ASN A 564 -17.53 8.63 -2.63
CA ASN A 564 -18.02 7.41 -1.97
C ASN A 564 -19.53 7.27 -2.04
N PHE A 565 -20.26 8.37 -1.76
CA PHE A 565 -21.72 8.37 -1.80
C PHE A 565 -22.24 8.11 -3.22
N LEU A 566 -21.56 8.59 -4.26
CA LEU A 566 -21.89 8.28 -5.66
C LEU A 566 -21.84 6.76 -5.94
N THR A 567 -20.85 6.04 -5.39
CA THR A 567 -20.75 4.58 -5.53
C THR A 567 -21.83 3.84 -4.71
N LEU A 568 -22.13 4.29 -3.49
CA LEU A 568 -23.24 3.73 -2.69
C LEU A 568 -24.61 3.95 -3.34
N MET A 569 -24.84 5.12 -3.97
CA MET A 569 -26.05 5.40 -4.76
C MET A 569 -26.14 4.49 -5.99
N ARG A 570 -25.03 4.27 -6.72
CA ARG A 570 -24.99 3.31 -7.85
C ARG A 570 -25.30 1.86 -7.45
N LEU A 571 -25.12 1.52 -6.17
CA LEU A 571 -25.44 0.20 -5.60
C LEU A 571 -26.86 0.14 -5.00
N GLY A 572 -27.66 1.21 -5.08
CA GLY A 572 -29.02 1.29 -4.53
C GLY A 572 -29.08 1.35 -3.01
N PHE A 573 -28.00 1.73 -2.34
CA PHE A 573 -27.88 1.68 -0.87
C PHE A 573 -28.86 2.61 -0.14
N PHE A 574 -29.32 3.68 -0.81
CA PHE A 574 -30.25 4.67 -0.28
C PHE A 574 -31.69 4.51 -0.79
N ASP A 575 -31.95 3.51 -1.65
CA ASP A 575 -33.20 3.40 -2.42
C ASP A 575 -34.33 2.70 -1.64
N GLY A 576 -34.29 2.76 -0.30
CA GLY A 576 -35.28 2.20 0.60
C GLY A 576 -34.93 0.78 1.10
N ASP A 577 -35.86 -0.16 0.96
CA ASP A 577 -35.74 -1.52 1.52
C ASP A 577 -34.73 -2.38 0.73
N PRO A 578 -33.59 -2.80 1.32
CA PRO A 578 -32.58 -3.59 0.62
C PRO A 578 -33.10 -4.90 0.03
N LYS A 579 -34.16 -5.50 0.60
CA LYS A 579 -34.77 -6.74 0.10
C LYS A 579 -35.56 -6.55 -1.19
N LYS A 580 -35.83 -5.31 -1.60
CA LYS A 580 -36.49 -4.95 -2.85
C LYS A 580 -35.52 -4.52 -3.96
N GLN A 581 -34.23 -4.39 -3.64
CA GLN A 581 -33.19 -4.03 -4.60
C GLN A 581 -32.72 -5.24 -5.42
N ILE A 582 -32.03 -4.97 -6.54
CA ILE A 582 -31.62 -5.96 -7.54
C ILE A 582 -30.79 -7.15 -7.00
N TYR A 583 -30.11 -7.00 -5.87
CA TYR A 583 -29.33 -8.06 -5.22
C TYR A 583 -30.00 -8.69 -3.99
N GLY A 584 -31.12 -8.13 -3.52
CA GLY A 584 -31.75 -8.49 -2.23
C GLY A 584 -32.38 -9.89 -2.15
N GLY A 585 -32.44 -10.62 -3.26
CA GLY A 585 -32.95 -11.99 -3.35
C GLY A 585 -31.90 -13.11 -3.27
N LEU A 586 -30.61 -12.76 -3.24
CA LEU A 586 -29.49 -13.69 -3.17
C LEU A 586 -29.23 -14.17 -1.73
N GLY A 587 -28.79 -15.42 -1.57
CA GLY A 587 -28.45 -15.98 -0.26
C GLY A 587 -27.73 -17.34 -0.32
N PRO A 588 -27.62 -18.06 0.82
CA PRO A 588 -26.81 -19.28 0.91
C PRO A 588 -27.19 -20.40 -0.07
N LYS A 589 -28.46 -20.45 -0.51
CA LYS A 589 -28.97 -21.40 -1.52
C LYS A 589 -28.27 -21.25 -2.89
N ASP A 590 -27.79 -20.03 -3.21
CA ASP A 590 -27.24 -19.66 -4.51
C ASP A 590 -25.71 -19.87 -4.59
N VAL A 591 -25.07 -20.19 -3.45
CA VAL A 591 -23.62 -20.36 -3.34
C VAL A 591 -23.19 -21.75 -3.80
N CYS A 592 -23.69 -22.82 -3.16
CA CYS A 592 -23.25 -24.19 -3.41
C CYS A 592 -24.03 -24.92 -4.53
N THR A 593 -24.41 -24.21 -5.60
CA THR A 593 -25.11 -24.84 -6.73
C THR A 593 -24.21 -25.84 -7.47
N PRO A 594 -24.78 -26.88 -8.13
CA PRO A 594 -23.99 -27.81 -8.94
C PRO A 594 -23.25 -27.13 -10.10
N ALA A 595 -23.79 -26.04 -10.64
CA ALA A 595 -23.15 -25.27 -11.71
C ALA A 595 -21.86 -24.58 -11.23
N ASN A 596 -21.86 -24.04 -10.01
CA ASN A 596 -20.67 -23.42 -9.42
C ASN A 596 -19.57 -24.46 -9.13
N GLN A 597 -19.96 -25.64 -8.64
CA GLN A 597 -19.03 -26.76 -8.37
C GLN A 597 -18.40 -27.32 -9.67
N GLU A 598 -19.19 -27.48 -10.75
CA GLU A 598 -18.65 -27.92 -12.05
C GLU A 598 -17.78 -26.83 -12.71
N LEU A 599 -18.11 -25.55 -12.54
CA LEU A 599 -17.25 -24.45 -13.00
C LEU A 599 -15.87 -24.49 -12.32
N ALA A 600 -15.81 -24.82 -11.02
CA ALA A 600 -14.54 -25.02 -10.31
C ALA A 600 -13.77 -26.26 -10.83
N ALA A 601 -14.47 -27.36 -11.13
CA ALA A 601 -13.87 -28.55 -11.72
C ALA A 601 -13.30 -28.28 -13.13
N GLU A 602 -14.05 -27.59 -13.97
CA GLU A 602 -13.64 -27.26 -15.35
C GLU A 602 -12.49 -26.25 -15.39
N ALA A 603 -12.49 -25.26 -14.49
CA ALA A 603 -11.35 -24.36 -14.32
C ALA A 603 -10.07 -25.13 -13.98
N ALA A 604 -10.14 -26.13 -13.09
CA ALA A 604 -9.02 -27.00 -12.77
C ALA A 604 -8.58 -27.85 -13.97
N ARG A 605 -9.51 -28.50 -14.70
CA ARG A 605 -9.19 -29.27 -15.92
C ARG A 605 -8.49 -28.41 -16.98
N GLN A 606 -8.95 -27.18 -17.18
CA GLN A 606 -8.36 -26.24 -18.13
C GLN A 606 -7.04 -25.60 -17.68
N GLY A 607 -6.74 -25.63 -16.37
CA GLY A 607 -5.52 -25.08 -15.77
C GLY A 607 -4.35 -26.07 -15.72
N ILE A 608 -4.62 -27.38 -15.63
CA ILE A 608 -3.58 -28.42 -15.58
C ILE A 608 -2.69 -28.38 -16.84
N VAL A 609 -1.37 -28.30 -16.62
CA VAL A 609 -0.34 -28.24 -17.66
C VAL A 609 0.43 -29.56 -17.71
N LEU A 610 0.38 -30.24 -18.86
CA LEU A 610 1.21 -31.40 -19.14
C LEU A 610 2.57 -30.92 -19.65
N LEU A 611 3.65 -31.13 -18.89
CA LEU A 611 5.00 -30.64 -19.21
C LEU A 611 5.86 -31.68 -19.93
N LYS A 612 5.59 -32.98 -19.70
CA LYS A 612 6.27 -34.10 -20.35
C LYS A 612 5.29 -35.26 -20.53
N ASN A 613 5.36 -35.95 -21.67
CA ASN A 613 4.67 -37.21 -21.91
C ASN A 613 5.44 -38.04 -22.94
N THR A 614 5.95 -39.22 -22.56
CA THR A 614 6.66 -40.14 -23.48
C THR A 614 5.71 -41.12 -24.18
N GLY A 615 4.40 -40.83 -24.21
CA GLY A 615 3.35 -41.70 -24.75
C GLY A 615 2.68 -42.59 -23.69
N CYS A 616 3.01 -42.42 -22.41
CA CYS A 616 2.38 -43.13 -21.30
C CYS A 616 0.99 -42.59 -20.96
N LEU A 617 0.77 -41.28 -21.11
CA LEU A 617 -0.51 -40.64 -20.83
C LEU A 617 -1.35 -40.47 -22.11
N PRO A 618 -2.67 -40.70 -22.07
CA PRO A 618 -3.46 -41.07 -20.89
C PRO A 618 -3.45 -42.57 -20.55
N LEU A 619 -3.58 -42.88 -19.26
CA LEU A 619 -3.67 -44.24 -18.73
C LEU A 619 -5.01 -44.92 -19.07
N SER A 620 -4.98 -46.23 -19.32
CA SER A 620 -6.18 -47.05 -19.52
C SER A 620 -6.60 -47.77 -18.22
N PRO A 621 -7.79 -47.48 -17.64
CA PRO A 621 -8.29 -48.15 -16.44
C PRO A 621 -8.52 -49.67 -16.60
N THR A 622 -8.66 -50.17 -17.82
CA THR A 622 -8.87 -51.62 -18.09
C THR A 622 -7.56 -52.40 -18.21
N THR A 623 -6.42 -51.71 -18.32
CA THR A 623 -5.11 -52.32 -18.57
C THR A 623 -4.25 -52.40 -17.30
N ILE A 624 -4.43 -51.45 -16.38
CA ILE A 624 -3.68 -51.31 -15.13
C ILE A 624 -4.43 -52.04 -14.01
N LYS A 625 -3.75 -52.94 -13.28
CA LYS A 625 -4.38 -53.69 -12.18
C LYS A 625 -4.05 -53.13 -10.80
N SER A 626 -2.93 -52.43 -10.67
CA SER A 626 -2.51 -51.78 -9.43
C SER A 626 -1.84 -50.43 -9.70
N LEU A 627 -2.29 -49.39 -8.98
CA LEU A 627 -1.71 -48.06 -8.98
C LEU A 627 -1.00 -47.79 -7.65
N ALA A 628 0.27 -47.40 -7.67
CA ALA A 628 0.93 -46.81 -6.52
C ALA A 628 0.72 -45.29 -6.53
N VAL A 629 0.21 -44.72 -5.45
CA VAL A 629 0.14 -43.27 -5.25
C VAL A 629 1.03 -42.90 -4.07
N ILE A 630 2.06 -42.09 -4.33
CA ILE A 630 3.13 -41.79 -3.38
C ILE A 630 3.30 -40.27 -3.27
N GLY A 631 3.50 -39.74 -2.07
CA GLY A 631 3.95 -38.35 -1.86
C GLY A 631 3.02 -37.49 -0.99
N PRO A 632 3.55 -36.41 -0.39
CA PRO A 632 2.87 -35.66 0.65
C PRO A 632 1.62 -34.92 0.15
N ASN A 633 1.57 -34.51 -1.12
CA ASN A 633 0.44 -33.82 -1.72
C ASN A 633 -0.64 -34.77 -2.28
N ALA A 634 -0.53 -36.09 -2.09
CA ALA A 634 -1.49 -37.04 -2.65
C ALA A 634 -2.85 -37.06 -1.95
N ASN A 635 -2.91 -36.88 -0.62
CA ASN A 635 -4.16 -36.96 0.15
C ASN A 635 -4.44 -35.68 0.98
N VAL A 636 -4.22 -34.53 0.35
CA VAL A 636 -4.46 -33.20 0.94
C VAL A 636 -5.82 -32.65 0.52
N THR A 637 -6.38 -31.78 1.37
CA THR A 637 -7.61 -31.00 1.05
C THR A 637 -7.29 -29.51 0.96
N LYS A 638 -6.61 -28.97 1.98
CA LYS A 638 -6.28 -27.55 2.07
C LYS A 638 -5.26 -27.07 1.04
N THR A 639 -4.21 -27.84 0.76
CA THR A 639 -3.21 -27.46 -0.26
C THR A 639 -3.84 -27.15 -1.62
N MET A 640 -4.90 -27.88 -1.98
CA MET A 640 -5.53 -27.77 -3.29
C MET A 640 -6.19 -26.43 -3.55
N ILE A 641 -6.64 -25.75 -2.49
CA ILE A 641 -7.38 -24.48 -2.57
C ILE A 641 -6.48 -23.26 -2.35
N GLY A 642 -5.19 -23.48 -2.04
CA GLY A 642 -4.15 -22.46 -2.06
C GLY A 642 -4.33 -21.40 -0.98
N ASN A 643 -4.80 -20.23 -1.42
CA ASN A 643 -5.18 -19.05 -0.64
C ASN A 643 -6.33 -18.35 -1.39
N TYR A 644 -6.93 -17.30 -0.84
CA TYR A 644 -8.07 -16.57 -1.44
C TYR A 644 -9.36 -17.35 -1.69
N GLU A 645 -9.54 -18.45 -0.99
CA GLU A 645 -10.66 -19.35 -1.19
C GLU A 645 -11.86 -19.06 -0.25
N GLY A 646 -13.04 -19.57 -0.61
CA GLY A 646 -14.22 -19.64 0.29
C GLY A 646 -14.24 -20.94 1.10
N THR A 647 -15.34 -21.25 1.82
CA THR A 647 -15.56 -22.63 2.32
C THR A 647 -15.99 -23.45 1.12
N PRO A 648 -15.21 -24.45 0.69
CA PRO A 648 -15.62 -25.25 -0.46
C PRO A 648 -16.82 -26.11 -0.09
N CYS A 649 -17.74 -26.23 -1.03
CA CYS A 649 -18.96 -27.01 -0.89
C CYS A 649 -18.63 -28.52 -0.77
N LYS A 650 -17.57 -28.97 -1.46
CA LYS A 650 -17.07 -30.35 -1.37
C LYS A 650 -15.61 -30.47 -1.82
N TYR A 651 -14.78 -31.14 -1.02
CA TYR A 651 -13.43 -31.56 -1.42
C TYR A 651 -13.41 -32.92 -2.13
N THR A 652 -12.49 -33.11 -3.08
CA THR A 652 -12.08 -34.44 -3.57
C THR A 652 -10.55 -34.48 -3.74
N THR A 653 -9.84 -35.21 -2.88
CA THR A 653 -8.35 -35.26 -2.88
C THR A 653 -7.80 -35.99 -4.13
N PRO A 654 -6.52 -35.77 -4.52
CA PRO A 654 -5.93 -36.50 -5.65
C PRO A 654 -6.00 -38.02 -5.48
N LEU A 655 -5.74 -38.53 -4.27
CA LEU A 655 -5.91 -39.94 -3.92
C LEU A 655 -7.35 -40.42 -4.12
N GLN A 656 -8.35 -39.63 -3.70
CA GLN A 656 -9.76 -40.00 -3.88
C GLN A 656 -10.16 -40.07 -5.36
N GLY A 657 -9.69 -39.14 -6.20
CA GLY A 657 -9.95 -39.16 -7.65
C GLY A 657 -9.30 -40.36 -8.35
N LEU A 658 -8.05 -40.68 -8.00
CA LEU A 658 -7.32 -41.81 -8.57
C LEU A 658 -7.88 -43.17 -8.10
N ALA A 659 -8.08 -43.35 -6.79
CA ALA A 659 -8.63 -44.57 -6.20
C ALA A 659 -10.08 -44.83 -6.61
N GLY A 660 -10.84 -43.80 -6.99
CA GLY A 660 -12.17 -43.92 -7.59
C GLY A 660 -12.18 -44.50 -9.02
N THR A 661 -11.01 -44.76 -9.62
CA THR A 661 -10.90 -45.24 -11.02
C THR A 661 -10.13 -46.57 -11.16
N VAL A 662 -9.07 -46.79 -10.37
CA VAL A 662 -8.23 -48.02 -10.40
C VAL A 662 -7.86 -48.43 -8.97
N PRO A 663 -7.78 -49.74 -8.63
CA PRO A 663 -7.28 -50.20 -7.33
C PRO A 663 -5.93 -49.56 -6.99
N THR A 664 -5.93 -48.77 -5.92
CA THR A 664 -4.82 -47.87 -5.57
C THR A 664 -4.30 -48.17 -4.18
N THR A 665 -2.99 -48.35 -4.06
CA THR A 665 -2.28 -48.43 -2.79
C THR A 665 -1.54 -47.11 -2.55
N TYR A 666 -1.70 -46.55 -1.36
CA TYR A 666 -1.18 -45.22 -1.00
C TYR A 666 -0.07 -45.31 0.05
N LEU A 667 0.98 -44.51 -0.15
CA LEU A 667 2.00 -44.22 0.85
C LEU A 667 2.32 -42.72 0.87
N GLN A 668 2.41 -42.08 2.04
CA GLN A 668 2.67 -40.65 2.08
C GLN A 668 4.09 -40.29 1.63
N GLY A 669 5.08 -41.16 1.83
CA GLY A 669 6.49 -40.97 1.44
C GLY A 669 7.24 -39.95 2.30
N CYS A 670 6.71 -38.72 2.41
CA CYS A 670 7.18 -37.68 3.32
C CYS A 670 6.06 -37.32 4.30
N SER A 671 6.35 -37.01 5.57
CA SER A 671 5.31 -36.64 6.55
C SER A 671 4.56 -35.33 6.24
N ASN A 672 5.17 -34.45 5.44
CA ASN A 672 4.60 -33.22 4.88
C ASN A 672 5.41 -32.80 3.64
N VAL A 673 5.03 -31.70 2.95
CA VAL A 673 5.75 -31.26 1.74
C VAL A 673 7.19 -30.81 2.03
N ALA A 674 7.52 -30.31 3.23
CA ALA A 674 8.89 -29.93 3.56
C ALA A 674 9.85 -31.14 3.64
N CYS A 675 9.32 -32.36 3.68
CA CYS A 675 10.02 -33.63 3.49
C CYS A 675 11.41 -33.71 4.14
N THR A 676 11.48 -33.47 5.45
CA THR A 676 12.75 -33.53 6.21
C THR A 676 13.35 -34.93 6.24
N VAL A 677 12.51 -35.97 6.18
CA VAL A 677 12.88 -37.38 6.04
C VAL A 677 11.88 -38.05 5.09
N ALA A 678 12.38 -38.83 4.14
CA ALA A 678 11.59 -39.63 3.21
C ALA A 678 11.65 -41.14 3.53
N ASP A 679 10.50 -41.81 3.51
CA ASP A 679 10.37 -43.28 3.51
C ASP A 679 10.70 -43.83 2.11
N VAL A 680 12.00 -43.88 1.80
CA VAL A 680 12.51 -44.40 0.52
C VAL A 680 12.30 -45.91 0.42
N GLU A 681 12.43 -46.67 1.51
CA GLU A 681 12.28 -48.14 1.49
C GLU A 681 10.83 -48.56 1.20
N GLY A 682 9.85 -47.99 1.92
CA GLY A 682 8.44 -48.25 1.67
C GLY A 682 8.01 -47.80 0.27
N ALA A 683 8.48 -46.63 -0.19
CA ALA A 683 8.12 -46.08 -1.49
C ALA A 683 8.71 -46.87 -2.66
N THR A 684 9.99 -47.27 -2.58
CA THR A 684 10.63 -48.06 -3.64
C THR A 684 10.04 -49.47 -3.72
N LYS A 685 9.75 -50.11 -2.59
CA LYS A 685 9.05 -51.40 -2.55
C LYS A 685 7.66 -51.31 -3.20
N LEU A 686 6.85 -50.33 -2.82
CA LEU A 686 5.51 -50.14 -3.39
C LEU A 686 5.54 -49.89 -4.90
N ALA A 687 6.52 -49.11 -5.38
CA ALA A 687 6.70 -48.83 -6.80
C ALA A 687 7.19 -50.06 -7.62
N ALA A 688 7.87 -51.02 -6.99
CA ALA A 688 8.27 -52.27 -7.62
C ALA A 688 7.11 -53.27 -7.79
N GLU A 689 6.08 -53.20 -6.94
CA GLU A 689 4.91 -54.08 -6.99
C GLU A 689 3.81 -53.57 -7.96
N ALA A 690 3.64 -52.25 -8.08
CA ALA A 690 2.59 -51.62 -8.90
C ALA A 690 2.80 -51.72 -10.42
N ASP A 691 1.73 -51.57 -11.21
CA ASP A 691 1.79 -51.49 -12.68
C ASP A 691 2.13 -50.06 -13.17
N VAL A 692 1.73 -49.03 -12.42
CA VAL A 692 2.07 -47.61 -12.65
C VAL A 692 2.24 -46.91 -11.30
N THR A 693 3.16 -45.95 -11.20
CA THR A 693 3.40 -45.15 -9.99
C THR A 693 3.16 -43.66 -10.25
N VAL A 694 2.37 -43.01 -9.38
CA VAL A 694 2.10 -41.57 -9.40
C VAL A 694 2.73 -40.92 -8.17
N LEU A 695 3.66 -40.00 -8.38
CA LEU A 695 4.30 -39.20 -7.35
C LEU A 695 3.63 -37.83 -7.27
N VAL A 696 3.04 -37.47 -6.13
CA VAL A 696 2.36 -36.18 -5.92
C VAL A 696 3.17 -35.32 -4.96
N MET A 697 3.86 -34.35 -5.55
CA MET A 697 5.01 -33.61 -5.01
C MET A 697 4.77 -32.09 -5.12
N GLY A 698 5.80 -31.29 -4.83
CA GLY A 698 5.76 -29.83 -4.91
C GLY A 698 5.60 -29.17 -3.54
N ALA A 699 4.68 -28.23 -3.44
CA ALA A 699 4.55 -27.28 -2.34
C ALA A 699 3.12 -27.18 -1.81
N ASP A 700 2.98 -26.47 -0.70
CA ASP A 700 1.73 -25.96 -0.15
C ASP A 700 1.99 -24.56 0.44
N GLN A 701 1.01 -23.97 1.14
CA GLN A 701 1.21 -22.69 1.84
C GLN A 701 2.25 -22.77 2.99
N SER A 702 2.79 -23.95 3.30
CA SER A 702 3.96 -24.08 4.17
C SER A 702 5.30 -23.84 3.45
N ILE A 703 5.29 -23.59 2.14
CA ILE A 703 6.48 -23.34 1.30
C ILE A 703 6.36 -22.02 0.52
N GLU A 704 5.21 -21.76 -0.13
CA GLU A 704 4.98 -20.54 -0.91
C GLU A 704 3.62 -19.92 -0.61
N ALA A 705 3.66 -18.78 0.06
CA ALA A 705 2.53 -18.14 0.72
C ALA A 705 3.01 -16.71 1.07
N GLU A 706 2.28 -15.63 0.82
CA GLU A 706 2.61 -14.22 1.06
C GLU A 706 3.24 -13.94 2.38
N SER A 707 4.39 -13.27 2.24
CA SER A 707 5.42 -13.02 3.21
C SER A 707 6.27 -14.25 3.58
N ARG A 708 6.02 -15.42 2.96
CA ARG A 708 6.85 -16.64 2.82
C ARG A 708 7.38 -16.74 1.40
N ASP A 709 8.53 -16.12 1.16
CA ASP A 709 9.24 -16.31 -0.12
C ASP A 709 9.88 -17.68 -0.09
N ARG A 710 9.89 -18.36 -1.24
CA ARG A 710 10.81 -19.47 -1.45
C ARG A 710 12.22 -18.89 -1.56
N VAL A 711 13.15 -19.37 -0.74
CA VAL A 711 14.57 -18.96 -0.80
C VAL A 711 15.35 -19.69 -1.89
N ASP A 712 14.79 -20.79 -2.40
CA ASP A 712 15.37 -21.61 -3.45
C ASP A 712 14.26 -22.17 -4.38
N LEU A 713 14.66 -22.77 -5.49
CA LEU A 713 13.78 -23.30 -6.52
C LEU A 713 13.77 -24.84 -6.57
N ASN A 714 14.43 -25.56 -5.67
CA ASN A 714 14.46 -27.03 -5.68
C ASN A 714 13.19 -27.61 -5.05
N LEU A 715 12.86 -28.88 -5.35
CA LEU A 715 11.76 -29.55 -4.66
C LEU A 715 12.08 -29.66 -3.15
N PRO A 716 11.14 -29.30 -2.24
CA PRO A 716 11.49 -29.14 -0.82
C PRO A 716 12.00 -30.42 -0.15
N GLY A 717 13.11 -30.31 0.58
CA GLY A 717 13.69 -31.38 1.37
C GLY A 717 14.10 -32.60 0.53
N GLN A 718 13.78 -33.80 1.02
CA GLN A 718 14.13 -35.06 0.38
C GLN A 718 13.18 -35.49 -0.76
N GLN A 719 12.27 -34.62 -1.23
CA GLN A 719 11.36 -34.95 -2.34
C GLN A 719 12.13 -35.35 -3.61
N GLN A 720 13.20 -34.64 -3.96
CA GLN A 720 14.03 -34.94 -5.14
C GLN A 720 14.69 -36.34 -5.05
N GLU A 721 15.20 -36.71 -3.88
CA GLU A 721 15.79 -38.04 -3.63
C GLU A 721 14.70 -39.13 -3.70
N LEU A 722 13.55 -38.90 -3.05
CA LEU A 722 12.41 -39.82 -3.09
C LEU A 722 11.92 -40.07 -4.52
N VAL A 723 11.76 -39.03 -5.33
CA VAL A 723 11.41 -39.14 -6.76
C VAL A 723 12.47 -39.94 -7.52
N THR A 724 13.75 -39.63 -7.30
CA THR A 724 14.89 -40.27 -7.99
C THR A 724 15.03 -41.76 -7.66
N GLN A 725 14.83 -42.16 -6.40
CA GLN A 725 14.93 -43.57 -6.01
C GLN A 725 13.68 -44.36 -6.42
N VAL A 726 12.48 -43.77 -6.33
CA VAL A 726 11.25 -44.40 -6.85
C VAL A 726 11.34 -44.60 -8.37
N ALA A 727 11.87 -43.64 -9.13
CA ALA A 727 12.06 -43.79 -10.58
C ALA A 727 12.97 -44.99 -10.95
N LYS A 728 14.06 -45.20 -10.20
CA LYS A 728 14.96 -46.36 -10.37
C LYS A 728 14.29 -47.69 -10.02
N ALA A 729 13.53 -47.74 -8.93
CA ALA A 729 12.91 -48.96 -8.41
C ALA A 729 11.59 -49.35 -9.11
N ALA A 730 10.91 -48.39 -9.74
CA ALA A 730 9.58 -48.61 -10.31
C ALA A 730 9.57 -49.71 -11.38
N LYS A 731 8.65 -50.67 -11.26
CA LYS A 731 8.38 -51.69 -12.28
C LYS A 731 7.81 -51.05 -13.56
N GLY A 732 6.76 -50.25 -13.39
CA GLY A 732 6.09 -49.52 -14.46
C GLY A 732 6.70 -48.16 -14.81
N PRO A 733 6.00 -47.37 -15.63
CA PRO A 733 6.29 -45.94 -15.82
C PRO A 733 5.94 -45.13 -14.56
N VAL A 734 6.67 -44.04 -14.35
CA VAL A 734 6.42 -43.08 -13.25
C VAL A 734 5.81 -41.79 -13.80
N LEU A 735 4.78 -41.29 -13.14
CA LEU A 735 4.15 -39.99 -13.39
C LEU A 735 4.44 -39.05 -12.23
N LEU A 736 4.94 -37.85 -12.51
CA LEU A 736 5.25 -36.83 -11.51
C LEU A 736 4.23 -35.69 -11.58
N VAL A 737 3.49 -35.47 -10.50
CA VAL A 737 2.50 -34.41 -10.35
C VAL A 737 3.06 -33.35 -9.39
N ILE A 738 3.35 -32.17 -9.91
CA ILE A 738 3.79 -31.01 -9.11
C ILE A 738 2.58 -30.15 -8.80
N MET A 739 2.16 -30.15 -7.52
CA MET A 739 1.15 -29.23 -6.99
C MET A 739 1.88 -28.06 -6.32
N SER A 740 1.70 -26.86 -6.86
CA SER A 740 2.43 -25.65 -6.48
C SER A 740 1.82 -24.42 -7.16
N GLY A 741 1.96 -23.24 -6.54
CA GLY A 741 1.77 -21.97 -7.24
C GLY A 741 2.96 -21.65 -8.15
N GLY A 742 4.18 -21.82 -7.64
CA GLY A 742 5.42 -21.49 -8.34
C GLY A 742 6.06 -22.67 -9.08
N GLY A 743 6.94 -22.34 -10.02
CA GLY A 743 7.78 -23.32 -10.73
C GLY A 743 8.99 -23.78 -9.94
N PHE A 744 9.44 -25.01 -10.21
CA PHE A 744 10.55 -25.67 -9.52
C PHE A 744 11.62 -26.15 -10.51
N ASP A 745 12.90 -26.15 -10.09
CA ASP A 745 13.98 -26.81 -10.81
C ASP A 745 13.82 -28.34 -10.67
N ILE A 746 13.11 -28.90 -11.66
CA ILE A 746 12.91 -30.33 -11.82
C ILE A 746 13.73 -30.88 -12.99
N THR A 747 14.86 -30.25 -13.33
CA THR A 747 15.72 -30.66 -14.46
C THR A 747 16.15 -32.13 -14.33
N PHE A 748 16.40 -32.60 -13.11
CA PHE A 748 16.70 -34.00 -12.81
C PHE A 748 15.57 -34.96 -13.27
N ALA A 749 14.30 -34.55 -13.15
CA ALA A 749 13.13 -35.35 -13.55
C ALA A 749 12.70 -35.12 -15.00
N LYS A 750 12.97 -33.92 -15.55
CA LYS A 750 12.81 -33.61 -16.99
C LYS A 750 13.64 -34.59 -17.83
N ASN A 751 14.86 -34.90 -17.38
CA ASN A 751 15.81 -35.71 -18.15
C ASN A 751 15.75 -37.23 -17.87
N ASP A 752 15.06 -37.68 -16.81
CA ASP A 752 14.93 -39.12 -16.49
C ASP A 752 13.92 -39.83 -17.41
N ALA A 753 14.35 -40.89 -18.11
CA ALA A 753 13.50 -41.69 -18.99
C ALA A 753 12.43 -42.54 -18.27
N LYS A 754 12.60 -42.86 -16.98
CA LYS A 754 11.59 -43.57 -16.16
C LYS A 754 10.40 -42.69 -15.78
N ILE A 755 10.61 -41.38 -15.70
CA ILE A 755 9.56 -40.38 -15.45
C ILE A 755 8.87 -40.07 -16.77
N ALA A 756 7.92 -40.94 -17.12
CA ALA A 756 7.22 -40.96 -18.41
C ALA A 756 6.20 -39.82 -18.60
N GLY A 757 5.81 -39.14 -17.52
CA GLY A 757 4.94 -37.98 -17.59
C GLY A 757 5.17 -37.00 -16.44
N ILE A 758 5.04 -35.70 -16.73
CA ILE A 758 5.12 -34.61 -15.74
C ILE A 758 3.91 -33.70 -15.92
N LEU A 759 3.18 -33.44 -14.83
CA LEU A 759 2.02 -32.56 -14.75
C LEU A 759 2.31 -31.46 -13.72
N TRP A 760 2.11 -30.19 -14.08
CA TRP A 760 1.93 -29.11 -13.10
C TRP A 760 0.43 -28.81 -12.98
N VAL A 761 -0.07 -28.78 -11.74
CA VAL A 761 -1.52 -28.73 -11.46
C VAL A 761 -1.96 -27.46 -10.74
N GLY A 762 -1.06 -26.49 -10.54
CA GLY A 762 -1.35 -25.30 -9.75
C GLY A 762 -1.73 -25.65 -8.31
N TYR A 763 -2.70 -24.89 -7.78
CA TYR A 763 -3.58 -25.31 -6.70
C TYR A 763 -4.98 -25.57 -7.31
N PRO A 764 -5.38 -26.84 -7.53
CA PRO A 764 -6.48 -27.19 -8.45
C PRO A 764 -7.91 -27.11 -7.86
N GLY A 765 -8.13 -26.34 -6.81
CA GLY A 765 -9.47 -26.07 -6.25
C GLY A 765 -10.15 -27.27 -5.56
N GLU A 766 -11.43 -27.11 -5.22
CA GLU A 766 -12.18 -28.10 -4.42
C GLU A 766 -12.35 -29.47 -5.10
N ALA A 767 -12.51 -29.44 -6.43
CA ALA A 767 -12.68 -30.60 -7.29
C ALA A 767 -11.36 -31.12 -7.90
N GLY A 768 -10.20 -30.58 -7.50
CA GLY A 768 -8.94 -30.81 -8.19
C GLY A 768 -8.50 -32.27 -8.33
N GLY A 769 -8.87 -33.17 -7.39
CA GLY A 769 -8.59 -34.60 -7.52
C GLY A 769 -9.38 -35.27 -8.65
N ILE A 770 -10.58 -34.76 -8.96
CA ILE A 770 -11.37 -35.17 -10.13
C ILE A 770 -10.65 -34.71 -11.40
N ALA A 771 -10.24 -33.44 -11.48
CA ALA A 771 -9.53 -32.91 -12.65
C ALA A 771 -8.19 -33.63 -12.92
N ILE A 772 -7.41 -33.94 -11.88
CA ILE A 772 -6.18 -34.74 -11.97
C ILE A 772 -6.46 -36.14 -12.53
N ALA A 773 -7.49 -36.83 -12.01
CA ALA A 773 -7.87 -38.15 -12.50
C ALA A 773 -8.45 -38.11 -13.93
N ASP A 774 -9.24 -37.10 -14.27
CA ASP A 774 -9.80 -36.91 -15.62
C ASP A 774 -8.70 -36.69 -16.67
N VAL A 775 -7.65 -35.95 -16.34
CA VAL A 775 -6.45 -35.81 -17.19
C VAL A 775 -5.67 -37.12 -17.25
N ILE A 776 -5.31 -37.72 -16.11
CA ILE A 776 -4.45 -38.92 -16.06
C ILE A 776 -5.10 -40.12 -16.79
N PHE A 777 -6.41 -40.33 -16.64
CA PHE A 777 -7.16 -41.39 -17.34
C PHE A 777 -7.78 -40.93 -18.68
N GLY A 778 -7.45 -39.72 -19.15
CA GLY A 778 -7.80 -39.26 -20.50
C GLY A 778 -9.28 -39.04 -20.78
N ARG A 779 -10.09 -38.79 -19.74
CA ARG A 779 -11.46 -38.26 -19.84
C ARG A 779 -11.45 -36.79 -20.28
N TYR A 780 -10.38 -36.06 -19.93
CA TYR A 780 -10.12 -34.70 -20.35
C TYR A 780 -8.77 -34.62 -21.10
N ASN A 781 -8.66 -33.74 -22.10
CA ASN A 781 -7.45 -33.50 -22.84
C ASN A 781 -6.77 -32.20 -22.33
N PRO A 782 -5.60 -32.26 -21.68
CA PRO A 782 -4.97 -31.09 -21.06
C PRO A 782 -4.71 -29.98 -22.08
N SER A 783 -4.98 -28.76 -21.63
CA SER A 783 -4.98 -27.53 -22.45
C SER A 783 -4.30 -26.34 -21.75
N GLY A 784 -3.83 -26.53 -20.52
CA GLY A 784 -3.09 -25.52 -19.77
C GLY A 784 -1.72 -25.23 -20.41
N ARG A 785 -1.24 -24.01 -20.19
CA ARG A 785 0.08 -23.53 -20.63
C ARG A 785 0.68 -22.70 -19.48
N LEU A 786 1.99 -22.78 -19.25
CA LEU A 786 2.64 -22.13 -18.10
C LEU A 786 2.47 -20.60 -18.14
N PRO A 787 1.90 -19.94 -17.11
CA PRO A 787 1.81 -18.48 -17.03
C PRO A 787 3.12 -17.82 -16.57
N MET A 788 4.19 -18.58 -16.37
CA MET A 788 5.48 -18.12 -15.84
C MET A 788 6.64 -18.96 -16.38
N THR A 789 7.83 -18.36 -16.46
CA THR A 789 9.09 -19.09 -16.70
C THR A 789 9.47 -19.88 -15.45
N TRP A 790 9.92 -21.13 -15.63
CA TRP A 790 10.54 -21.94 -14.59
C TRP A 790 12.07 -21.84 -14.76
N TYR A 791 12.75 -21.26 -13.77
CA TYR A 791 14.19 -21.02 -13.80
C TYR A 791 14.97 -22.15 -13.11
N PRO A 792 16.24 -22.40 -13.50
CA PRO A 792 17.13 -23.26 -12.74
C PRO A 792 17.51 -22.60 -11.41
N GLN A 793 17.97 -23.39 -10.43
CA GLN A 793 18.38 -22.91 -9.11
C GLN A 793 19.41 -21.75 -9.17
N SER A 794 20.31 -21.75 -10.16
CA SER A 794 21.34 -20.71 -10.33
C SER A 794 20.80 -19.31 -10.70
N TYR A 795 19.48 -19.17 -10.91
CA TYR A 795 18.83 -17.86 -11.10
C TYR A 795 18.75 -17.05 -9.80
N VAL A 796 18.34 -17.66 -8.68
CA VAL A 796 18.19 -16.94 -7.40
C VAL A 796 19.53 -16.56 -6.77
N GLU A 797 20.62 -17.22 -7.19
CA GLU A 797 22.00 -16.87 -6.84
C GLU A 797 22.48 -15.58 -7.51
N LYS A 798 21.91 -15.22 -8.67
CA LYS A 798 22.33 -14.09 -9.52
C LYS A 798 21.36 -12.90 -9.52
N VAL A 799 20.12 -13.13 -9.06
CA VAL A 799 19.06 -12.12 -9.03
C VAL A 799 18.61 -11.92 -7.58
N PRO A 800 19.01 -10.83 -6.90
CA PRO A 800 18.43 -10.48 -5.61
C PRO A 800 16.93 -10.24 -5.79
N MET A 801 16.06 -10.97 -5.09
CA MET A 801 14.61 -10.90 -5.32
C MET A 801 14.02 -9.50 -5.02
N THR A 802 14.67 -8.69 -4.19
CA THR A 802 14.34 -7.28 -3.92
C THR A 802 14.76 -6.29 -5.03
N ASN A 803 15.63 -6.68 -5.97
CA ASN A 803 16.05 -5.81 -7.06
C ASN A 803 14.96 -5.78 -8.15
N MET A 804 14.16 -4.70 -8.18
CA MET A 804 13.00 -4.56 -9.06
C MET A 804 13.33 -4.17 -10.51
N ASN A 805 14.61 -4.09 -10.88
CA ASN A 805 15.01 -3.91 -12.27
C ASN A 805 14.57 -5.14 -13.10
N MET A 806 14.03 -4.90 -14.29
CA MET A 806 13.56 -5.96 -15.19
C MET A 806 14.57 -6.28 -16.28
N ARG A 807 15.28 -5.25 -16.77
CA ARG A 807 16.31 -5.34 -17.81
C ARG A 807 17.61 -5.99 -17.29
N PRO A 808 18.36 -6.73 -18.13
CA PRO A 808 19.67 -7.25 -17.76
C PRO A 808 20.72 -6.12 -17.66
N ASP A 809 21.77 -6.36 -16.87
CA ASP A 809 22.94 -5.48 -16.75
C ASP A 809 24.22 -6.32 -16.87
N THR A 810 24.89 -6.18 -18.01
CA THR A 810 26.12 -6.92 -18.33
C THR A 810 27.35 -6.43 -17.56
N SER A 811 27.29 -5.29 -16.87
CA SER A 811 28.43 -4.74 -16.11
C SER A 811 28.64 -5.42 -14.76
N ASN A 812 27.57 -5.95 -14.16
CA ASN A 812 27.59 -6.68 -12.88
C ASN A 812 27.08 -8.13 -13.01
N GLY A 813 26.67 -8.56 -14.21
CA GLY A 813 26.23 -9.94 -14.49
C GLY A 813 24.77 -10.21 -14.18
N TYR A 814 23.94 -9.18 -13.94
CA TYR A 814 22.52 -9.32 -13.70
C TYR A 814 21.78 -9.80 -14.97
N PRO A 815 21.16 -11.01 -14.96
CA PRO A 815 20.63 -11.62 -16.18
C PRO A 815 19.24 -11.13 -16.60
N GLY A 816 18.67 -10.12 -15.93
CA GLY A 816 17.30 -9.64 -16.15
C GLY A 816 16.22 -10.56 -15.58
N ARG A 817 14.94 -10.20 -15.79
CA ARG A 817 13.77 -10.92 -15.24
C ARG A 817 12.72 -11.23 -16.31
N THR A 818 12.02 -12.36 -16.14
CA THR A 818 10.92 -12.86 -17.01
C THR A 818 11.32 -13.18 -18.44
N TYR A 819 10.47 -13.94 -19.15
CA TYR A 819 10.63 -14.23 -20.58
C TYR A 819 10.85 -12.98 -21.47
N ARG A 820 10.48 -11.79 -20.97
CA ARG A 820 10.66 -10.51 -21.67
C ARG A 820 12.12 -10.06 -21.76
N PHE A 821 12.90 -10.22 -20.70
CA PHE A 821 14.22 -9.59 -20.59
C PHE A 821 15.34 -10.56 -20.16
N TYR A 822 14.98 -11.73 -19.64
CA TYR A 822 15.94 -12.69 -19.13
C TYR A 822 16.87 -13.25 -20.23
N THR A 823 18.16 -13.40 -19.91
CA THR A 823 19.21 -13.84 -20.84
C THR A 823 19.82 -15.20 -20.50
N GLY A 824 19.35 -15.90 -19.46
CA GLY A 824 19.85 -17.21 -19.04
C GLY A 824 18.96 -18.39 -19.46
N GLU A 825 19.32 -19.57 -18.98
CA GLU A 825 18.66 -20.86 -19.25
C GLU A 825 17.33 -21.04 -18.49
N THR A 826 16.41 -21.85 -19.03
CA THR A 826 15.10 -22.12 -18.41
C THR A 826 14.80 -23.62 -18.35
N VAL A 827 14.20 -24.07 -17.25
CA VAL A 827 13.73 -25.47 -17.09
C VAL A 827 12.51 -25.71 -17.98
N TYR A 828 11.58 -24.74 -17.95
CA TYR A 828 10.44 -24.59 -18.86
C TYR A 828 10.17 -23.09 -19.07
N THR A 829 9.73 -22.71 -20.27
CA THR A 829 9.49 -21.31 -20.66
C THR A 829 8.01 -20.92 -20.55
N PHE A 830 7.75 -19.60 -20.52
CA PHE A 830 6.40 -19.05 -20.55
C PHE A 830 5.60 -19.59 -21.75
N GLY A 831 4.40 -20.12 -21.48
CA GLY A 831 3.52 -20.74 -22.47
C GLY A 831 3.79 -22.22 -22.73
N ASP A 832 4.72 -22.89 -22.02
CA ASP A 832 4.97 -24.33 -22.20
C ASP A 832 3.78 -25.19 -21.76
N GLY A 833 3.55 -26.30 -22.43
CA GLY A 833 2.51 -27.28 -22.14
C GLY A 833 2.18 -28.15 -23.35
N LEU A 834 1.67 -29.34 -23.11
CA LEU A 834 1.39 -30.37 -24.11
C LEU A 834 -0.09 -30.78 -24.08
N SER A 835 -0.56 -31.37 -25.17
CA SER A 835 -1.91 -31.92 -25.31
C SER A 835 -1.85 -33.40 -25.74
N TYR A 836 -2.94 -34.15 -25.54
CA TYR A 836 -3.10 -35.51 -26.08
C TYR A 836 -3.48 -35.51 -27.58
N THR A 837 -3.52 -34.35 -28.22
CA THR A 837 -3.60 -34.22 -29.68
C THR A 837 -2.55 -33.21 -30.17
N LYS A 838 -2.22 -33.23 -31.46
CA LYS A 838 -1.22 -32.34 -32.05
C LYS A 838 -1.90 -31.18 -32.78
N PHE A 839 -1.49 -29.96 -32.46
CA PHE A 839 -1.93 -28.76 -33.17
C PHE A 839 -0.85 -28.30 -34.16
N SER A 840 -1.27 -27.57 -35.19
CA SER A 840 -0.38 -27.00 -36.21
C SER A 840 -0.89 -25.63 -36.59
N HIS A 841 0.02 -24.65 -36.70
CA HIS A 841 -0.32 -23.28 -37.03
C HIS A 841 0.07 -22.95 -38.48
N SER A 842 -0.56 -21.91 -39.03
CA SER A 842 -0.13 -21.28 -40.28
C SER A 842 -0.58 -19.82 -40.30
N LEU A 843 0.34 -18.92 -40.61
CA LEU A 843 0.04 -17.50 -40.79
C LEU A 843 -0.69 -17.31 -42.13
N VAL A 844 -1.99 -17.01 -42.06
CA VAL A 844 -2.84 -16.78 -43.24
C VAL A 844 -2.72 -15.34 -43.74
N LYS A 845 -2.59 -14.38 -42.82
CA LYS A 845 -2.57 -12.95 -43.11
C LYS A 845 -1.75 -12.20 -42.05
N VAL A 846 -0.76 -11.45 -42.52
CA VAL A 846 0.04 -10.50 -41.73
C VAL A 846 0.63 -9.46 -42.70
N PRO A 847 0.63 -8.15 -42.38
CA PRO A 847 1.30 -7.15 -43.21
C PRO A 847 2.82 -7.29 -43.09
N ARG A 848 3.55 -7.25 -44.22
CA ARG A 848 5.03 -7.25 -44.22
C ARG A 848 5.65 -5.88 -43.95
N VAL A 849 4.88 -4.82 -44.15
CA VAL A 849 5.25 -3.43 -43.90
C VAL A 849 4.02 -2.73 -43.32
N VAL A 850 4.21 -1.94 -42.27
CA VAL A 850 3.21 -1.02 -41.73
C VAL A 850 3.86 0.36 -41.67
N SER A 851 3.13 1.40 -42.10
CA SER A 851 3.69 2.74 -42.28
C SER A 851 2.87 3.77 -41.52
N LEU A 852 3.51 4.46 -40.57
CA LEU A 852 2.93 5.58 -39.84
C LEU A 852 2.99 6.85 -40.70
N ARG A 853 1.95 7.67 -40.64
CA ARG A 853 1.90 8.97 -41.33
C ARG A 853 2.46 10.04 -40.40
N LEU A 854 3.53 10.70 -40.82
CA LEU A 854 4.17 11.79 -40.08
C LEU A 854 3.96 13.13 -40.80
N GLU A 855 3.82 14.21 -40.04
CA GLU A 855 3.73 15.58 -40.56
C GLU A 855 4.99 15.98 -41.36
N GLU A 856 4.87 17.01 -42.21
CA GLU A 856 5.93 17.34 -43.18
C GLU A 856 7.25 17.79 -42.53
N ASN A 857 7.16 18.49 -41.40
CA ASN A 857 8.30 18.97 -40.63
C ASN A 857 8.71 18.02 -39.47
N HIS A 858 8.14 16.81 -39.40
CA HIS A 858 8.39 15.89 -38.29
C HIS A 858 9.82 15.34 -38.31
N VAL A 859 10.57 15.50 -37.21
CA VAL A 859 12.01 15.19 -37.11
C VAL A 859 12.35 13.74 -37.53
N CYS A 860 11.48 12.79 -37.20
CA CYS A 860 11.62 11.37 -37.60
C CYS A 860 11.27 11.07 -39.07
N ARG A 861 11.24 12.07 -39.96
CA ARG A 861 11.40 11.86 -41.41
C ARG A 861 12.88 11.70 -41.83
N SER A 862 13.84 11.97 -40.94
CA SER A 862 15.26 11.62 -41.14
C SER A 862 15.51 10.13 -40.93
N SER A 863 16.56 9.59 -41.55
CA SER A 863 17.01 8.20 -41.40
C SER A 863 17.71 7.89 -40.07
N GLU A 864 17.86 8.88 -39.18
CA GLU A 864 18.58 8.77 -37.91
C GLU A 864 17.64 8.53 -36.71
N CYS A 865 16.33 8.74 -36.87
CA CYS A 865 15.37 8.49 -35.80
C CYS A 865 15.11 6.99 -35.62
N GLN A 866 15.41 6.48 -34.42
CA GLN A 866 15.26 5.07 -34.05
C GLN A 866 13.94 4.76 -33.32
N SER A 867 13.31 5.75 -32.69
CA SER A 867 12.04 5.57 -31.99
C SER A 867 11.20 6.85 -32.03
N LEU A 868 9.87 6.68 -32.03
CA LEU A 868 8.89 7.76 -32.19
C LEU A 868 7.88 7.71 -31.05
N ASP A 869 7.41 8.83 -30.50
CA ASP A 869 6.41 8.82 -29.42
C ASP A 869 5.15 8.03 -29.81
N ALA A 870 4.65 7.16 -28.94
CA ALA A 870 3.45 6.34 -29.17
C ALA A 870 2.12 7.10 -28.90
N VAL A 871 2.19 8.43 -28.84
CA VAL A 871 1.08 9.35 -28.57
C VAL A 871 1.26 10.58 -29.46
N GLY A 872 0.17 11.14 -30.00
CA GLY A 872 0.18 12.30 -30.88
C GLY A 872 -0.54 12.08 -32.22
N PRO A 873 -0.54 13.09 -33.11
CA PRO A 873 -1.42 13.14 -34.29
C PRO A 873 -1.28 11.96 -35.25
N HIS A 874 -0.09 11.36 -35.35
CA HIS A 874 0.21 10.19 -36.16
C HIS A 874 -0.42 8.89 -35.64
N CYS A 875 -0.70 8.79 -34.34
CA CYS A 875 -1.45 7.69 -33.72
C CYS A 875 -2.95 8.00 -33.59
N GLU A 876 -3.34 9.28 -33.50
CA GLU A 876 -4.74 9.69 -33.31
C GLU A 876 -5.52 9.78 -34.63
N ASN A 877 -4.89 10.19 -35.72
CA ASN A 877 -5.54 10.41 -37.03
C ASN A 877 -5.25 9.33 -38.08
N THR A 878 -4.63 8.20 -37.68
CA THR A 878 -4.29 7.09 -38.57
C THR A 878 -4.95 5.80 -38.07
N VAL A 879 -5.42 4.95 -38.97
CA VAL A 879 -5.78 3.57 -38.61
C VAL A 879 -4.48 2.78 -38.39
N SER A 880 -3.98 2.80 -37.15
CA SER A 880 -2.77 2.13 -36.69
C SER A 880 -2.94 0.62 -36.45
N GLY A 881 -4.18 0.11 -36.53
CA GLY A 881 -4.51 -1.30 -36.35
C GLY A 881 -4.40 -2.16 -37.62
N PHE A 882 -3.78 -3.33 -37.49
CA PHE A 882 -3.81 -4.41 -38.49
C PHE A 882 -4.35 -5.72 -37.89
N GLU A 883 -4.69 -6.68 -38.76
CA GLU A 883 -5.23 -7.99 -38.38
C GLU A 883 -4.22 -9.09 -38.73
N VAL A 884 -3.79 -9.86 -37.72
CA VAL A 884 -3.01 -11.09 -37.88
C VAL A 884 -3.97 -12.28 -37.82
N GLN A 885 -3.99 -13.09 -38.88
CA GLN A 885 -4.81 -14.31 -38.92
C GLN A 885 -3.92 -15.56 -38.83
N VAL A 886 -4.18 -16.37 -37.81
CA VAL A 886 -3.51 -17.65 -37.56
C VAL A 886 -4.52 -18.76 -37.77
N LYS A 887 -4.32 -19.57 -38.80
CA LYS A 887 -5.08 -20.81 -38.97
C LYS A 887 -4.46 -21.89 -38.10
N VAL A 888 -5.29 -22.54 -37.28
CA VAL A 888 -4.92 -23.66 -36.42
C VAL A 888 -5.65 -24.90 -36.91
N ARG A 889 -4.97 -26.03 -36.93
CA ARG A 889 -5.57 -27.33 -37.24
C ARG A 889 -5.20 -28.37 -36.18
N ASN A 890 -6.20 -29.07 -35.67
CA ASN A 890 -6.03 -30.25 -34.84
C ASN A 890 -5.71 -31.44 -35.76
N GLY A 891 -4.44 -31.83 -35.84
CA GLY A 891 -3.96 -32.90 -36.72
C GLY A 891 -3.97 -34.30 -36.09
N GLY A 892 -4.34 -34.43 -34.81
CA GLY A 892 -4.41 -35.71 -34.12
C GLY A 892 -5.80 -36.34 -34.11
N ASP A 893 -5.95 -37.39 -33.30
CA ASP A 893 -7.08 -38.31 -33.37
C ASP A 893 -8.18 -38.06 -32.31
N ARG A 894 -7.95 -37.12 -31.39
CA ARG A 894 -8.82 -36.67 -30.29
C ARG A 894 -9.25 -35.22 -30.48
N GLU A 895 -10.38 -34.83 -29.90
CA GLU A 895 -10.68 -33.40 -29.69
C GLU A 895 -9.75 -32.78 -28.63
N GLY A 896 -9.62 -31.45 -28.63
CA GLY A 896 -8.86 -30.73 -27.60
C GLY A 896 -9.14 -29.24 -27.58
N ILE A 897 -8.74 -28.61 -26.47
CA ILE A 897 -8.67 -27.16 -26.35
C ILE A 897 -7.20 -26.75 -26.50
N HIS A 898 -6.93 -25.72 -27.31
CA HIS A 898 -5.59 -25.19 -27.56
C HIS A 898 -5.53 -23.70 -27.26
N THR A 899 -4.36 -23.23 -26.82
CA THR A 899 -4.11 -21.81 -26.55
C THR A 899 -3.08 -21.30 -27.56
N VAL A 900 -3.49 -20.37 -28.43
CA VAL A 900 -2.61 -19.72 -29.41
C VAL A 900 -2.04 -18.45 -28.80
N PHE A 901 -0.71 -18.31 -28.78
CA PHE A 901 -0.03 -17.08 -28.37
C PHE A 901 0.55 -16.35 -29.58
N LEU A 902 0.41 -15.02 -29.61
CA LEU A 902 1.07 -14.12 -30.55
C LEU A 902 2.03 -13.20 -29.78
N PHE A 903 3.33 -13.29 -30.07
CA PHE A 903 4.37 -12.42 -29.51
C PHE A 903 4.99 -11.51 -30.58
N THR A 904 5.68 -10.44 -30.14
CA THR A 904 6.61 -9.65 -30.94
C THR A 904 8.02 -9.64 -30.31
N THR A 905 9.04 -9.52 -31.14
CA THR A 905 10.35 -8.96 -30.77
C THR A 905 10.50 -7.61 -31.48
N PRO A 906 10.49 -6.47 -30.75
CA PRO A 906 10.72 -5.14 -31.32
C PRO A 906 12.21 -4.91 -31.66
N PRO A 907 12.54 -3.83 -32.40
CA PRO A 907 13.91 -3.37 -32.60
C PRO A 907 14.65 -3.06 -31.29
N GLU A 908 15.98 -3.24 -31.28
CA GLU A 908 16.87 -2.96 -30.15
C GLU A 908 16.98 -1.46 -29.84
N VAL A 909 15.99 -0.92 -29.12
CA VAL A 909 15.95 0.48 -28.62
C VAL A 909 15.45 0.50 -27.17
N HIS A 910 15.98 1.42 -26.35
CA HIS A 910 15.56 1.63 -24.96
C HIS A 910 15.57 0.39 -24.04
N GLY A 911 16.51 -0.53 -24.26
CA GLY A 911 16.57 -1.81 -23.54
C GLY A 911 15.31 -2.67 -23.76
N SER A 912 14.80 -2.67 -25.00
CA SER A 912 13.59 -3.37 -25.43
C SER A 912 13.54 -4.86 -25.05
N PRO A 913 12.33 -5.42 -24.80
CA PRO A 913 12.18 -6.84 -24.49
C PRO A 913 12.54 -7.76 -25.66
N ARG A 914 13.14 -8.92 -25.36
CA ARG A 914 13.50 -9.98 -26.33
C ARG A 914 12.27 -10.67 -26.94
N LYS A 915 11.18 -10.82 -26.18
CA LYS A 915 9.90 -11.42 -26.60
C LYS A 915 8.79 -10.77 -25.77
N HIS A 916 7.70 -10.31 -26.39
CA HIS A 916 6.60 -9.61 -25.71
C HIS A 916 5.25 -10.12 -26.21
N LEU A 917 4.37 -10.57 -25.32
CA LEU A 917 3.06 -11.11 -25.68
C LEU A 917 2.10 -10.00 -26.10
N LEU A 918 1.59 -10.06 -27.34
CA LEU A 918 0.55 -9.16 -27.86
C LEU A 918 -0.86 -9.62 -27.50
N GLY A 919 -1.06 -10.94 -27.46
CA GLY A 919 -2.36 -11.52 -27.10
C GLY A 919 -2.36 -13.05 -27.18
N PHE A 920 -3.40 -13.65 -26.62
CA PHE A 920 -3.64 -15.09 -26.70
C PHE A 920 -5.14 -15.38 -26.86
N GLU A 921 -5.46 -16.53 -27.45
CA GLU A 921 -6.83 -16.99 -27.66
C GLU A 921 -6.94 -18.49 -27.38
N LYS A 922 -8.05 -18.92 -26.78
CA LYS A 922 -8.37 -20.34 -26.54
C LYS A 922 -9.43 -20.81 -27.52
N ILE A 923 -9.14 -21.90 -28.24
CA ILE A 923 -10.08 -22.54 -29.17
C ILE A 923 -10.28 -24.01 -28.82
N ARG A 924 -11.51 -24.53 -29.01
CA ARG A 924 -11.78 -25.98 -29.02
C ARG A 924 -11.83 -26.45 -30.47
N LEU A 925 -11.19 -27.58 -30.76
CA LEU A 925 -11.21 -28.21 -32.08
C LEU A 925 -11.44 -29.71 -31.93
N GLY A 926 -12.43 -30.22 -32.65
CA GLY A 926 -12.65 -31.64 -32.89
C GLY A 926 -11.50 -32.28 -33.67
N LYS A 927 -11.56 -33.61 -33.79
CA LYS A 927 -10.62 -34.41 -34.57
C LYS A 927 -10.55 -33.91 -36.03
N MET A 928 -9.34 -33.63 -36.53
CA MET A 928 -9.08 -33.15 -37.90
C MET A 928 -9.69 -31.77 -38.25
N GLU A 929 -10.28 -31.06 -37.27
CA GLU A 929 -10.90 -29.75 -37.47
C GLU A 929 -9.86 -28.61 -37.56
N GLU A 930 -10.25 -27.52 -38.23
CA GLU A 930 -9.44 -26.32 -38.39
C GLU A 930 -10.27 -25.05 -38.17
N ALA A 931 -9.66 -24.03 -37.56
CA ALA A 931 -10.25 -22.71 -37.35
C ALA A 931 -9.23 -21.60 -37.60
N VAL A 932 -9.70 -20.35 -37.72
CA VAL A 932 -8.85 -19.17 -37.89
C VAL A 932 -9.00 -18.24 -36.69
N VAL A 933 -7.95 -18.15 -35.89
CA VAL A 933 -7.78 -17.17 -34.81
C VAL A 933 -7.37 -15.83 -35.40
N LYS A 934 -7.88 -14.73 -34.82
CA LYS A 934 -7.73 -13.37 -35.36
C LYS A 934 -7.29 -12.41 -34.26
N PHE A 935 -6.04 -11.98 -34.31
CA PHE A 935 -5.52 -10.94 -33.44
C PHE A 935 -5.63 -9.58 -34.14
N LYS A 936 -6.19 -8.58 -33.46
CA LYS A 936 -6.05 -7.18 -33.84
C LYS A 936 -4.81 -6.65 -33.12
N VAL A 937 -3.89 -6.05 -33.87
CA VAL A 937 -2.64 -5.49 -33.35
C VAL A 937 -2.57 -4.03 -33.77
N ASP A 938 -2.52 -3.13 -32.80
CA ASP A 938 -2.34 -1.70 -33.00
C ASP A 938 -0.87 -1.30 -32.81
N VAL A 939 -0.30 -0.60 -33.79
CA VAL A 939 1.12 -0.20 -33.76
C VAL A 939 1.43 0.73 -32.59
N CYS A 940 0.48 1.59 -32.18
CA CYS A 940 0.68 2.55 -31.10
C CYS A 940 0.38 1.94 -29.72
N LYS A 941 -0.65 1.08 -29.58
CA LYS A 941 -1.01 0.42 -28.29
C LYS A 941 -0.17 -0.82 -27.97
N ASP A 942 0.16 -1.64 -28.97
CA ASP A 942 0.65 -3.02 -28.75
C ASP A 942 2.11 -3.24 -29.21
N LEU A 943 2.64 -2.41 -30.13
CA LEU A 943 4.03 -2.48 -30.59
C LEU A 943 4.95 -1.40 -29.99
N ASN A 944 4.52 -0.70 -28.94
CA ASN A 944 5.38 0.26 -28.23
C ASN A 944 6.29 -0.43 -27.19
N VAL A 945 7.47 0.14 -27.02
CA VAL A 945 8.37 -0.05 -25.88
C VAL A 945 8.32 1.19 -24.97
N VAL A 946 9.09 1.22 -23.88
CA VAL A 946 9.15 2.37 -22.96
C VAL A 946 10.58 2.90 -22.88
N ASP A 947 10.75 4.21 -23.04
CA ASP A 947 12.04 4.90 -22.92
C ASP A 947 12.52 5.05 -21.46
N GLU A 948 13.75 5.51 -21.29
CA GLU A 948 14.45 5.62 -20.01
C GLU A 948 13.80 6.63 -19.03
N ILE A 949 12.72 7.33 -19.44
CA ILE A 949 11.95 8.28 -18.64
C ILE A 949 10.45 7.94 -18.55
N GLY A 950 10.04 6.74 -18.98
CA GLY A 950 8.68 6.21 -18.89
C GLY A 950 7.77 6.48 -20.09
N LYS A 951 8.24 7.18 -21.14
CA LYS A 951 7.38 7.44 -22.31
C LYS A 951 7.30 6.23 -23.21
N ARG A 952 6.08 5.94 -23.68
CA ARG A 952 5.86 4.90 -24.69
C ARG A 952 6.36 5.37 -26.05
N LYS A 953 7.20 4.55 -26.67
CA LYS A 953 7.85 4.79 -27.97
C LYS A 953 7.58 3.62 -28.91
N ILE A 954 7.30 3.91 -30.18
CA ILE A 954 7.26 2.92 -31.25
C ILE A 954 8.70 2.80 -31.76
N GLY A 955 9.31 1.62 -31.59
CA GLY A 955 10.63 1.33 -32.17
C GLY A 955 10.53 1.25 -33.69
N LEU A 956 11.32 2.07 -34.39
CA LEU A 956 11.34 2.14 -35.85
C LEU A 956 12.35 1.11 -36.39
N GLY A 957 11.87 0.15 -37.18
CA GLY A 957 12.70 -0.92 -37.73
C GLY A 957 11.94 -2.22 -37.89
N GLN A 958 12.67 -3.34 -37.87
CA GLN A 958 12.11 -4.68 -37.99
C GLN A 958 11.51 -5.16 -36.66
N HIS A 959 10.19 -5.37 -36.64
CA HIS A 959 9.51 -6.17 -35.61
C HIS A 959 9.37 -7.61 -36.12
N LEU A 960 9.67 -8.60 -35.28
CA LEU A 960 9.51 -10.02 -35.59
C LEU A 960 8.31 -10.58 -34.82
N LEU A 961 7.25 -10.95 -35.54
CA LEU A 961 6.06 -11.56 -34.93
C LEU A 961 6.22 -13.09 -34.85
N HIS A 962 6.02 -13.64 -33.66
CA HIS A 962 6.08 -15.07 -33.38
C HIS A 962 4.69 -15.60 -33.07
N VAL A 963 4.20 -16.53 -33.88
CA VAL A 963 3.15 -17.48 -33.46
C VAL A 963 3.88 -18.68 -32.89
N ARG A 964 3.55 -19.11 -31.68
CA ARG A 964 4.24 -20.26 -31.07
C ARG A 964 3.80 -21.57 -31.72
N ASP A 965 4.53 -22.01 -32.74
CA ASP A 965 4.54 -23.41 -33.15
C ASP A 965 5.32 -24.27 -32.13
N GLU A 966 4.94 -25.54 -32.03
CA GLU A 966 5.48 -26.49 -31.05
C GLU A 966 6.84 -27.08 -31.53
N LEU A 967 7.64 -26.24 -32.19
CA LEU A 967 8.87 -26.57 -32.93
C LEU A 967 10.11 -25.82 -32.42
N GLU A 968 9.98 -24.81 -31.53
CA GLU A 968 11.12 -24.29 -30.75
C GLU A 968 11.78 -25.43 -29.93
N GLN A 969 11.00 -26.46 -29.55
CA GLN A 969 11.46 -27.67 -28.84
C GLN A 969 12.28 -28.66 -29.70
N LEU A 970 12.68 -28.28 -30.92
CA LEU A 970 13.65 -28.98 -31.77
C LEU A 970 14.83 -28.07 -32.18
N LEU A 971 14.98 -26.91 -31.52
CA LEU A 971 16.03 -25.93 -31.76
C LEU A 971 16.75 -25.48 -30.46
N ASP A 972 16.25 -25.90 -29.30
CA ASP A 972 16.90 -25.75 -27.98
C ASP A 972 17.77 -26.99 -27.61
N ASP A 973 17.75 -28.06 -28.42
CA ASP A 973 18.66 -29.21 -28.35
C ASP A 973 19.67 -29.14 -29.52
N ASP A 974 20.94 -29.52 -29.27
CA ASP A 974 22.13 -29.60 -30.16
C ASP A 974 22.86 -28.29 -30.59
N ASP A 975 24.19 -28.41 -30.76
CA ASP A 975 25.23 -27.36 -30.74
C ASP A 975 25.30 -26.38 -31.96
N ASP A 976 24.37 -26.43 -32.92
CA ASP A 976 24.55 -25.85 -34.26
C ASP A 976 24.47 -24.30 -34.37
N MET A 977 24.25 -23.59 -33.26
CA MET A 977 24.17 -22.11 -33.24
C MET A 977 25.47 -21.36 -33.57
N ALA A 978 26.59 -22.07 -33.77
CA ALA A 978 27.87 -21.50 -34.16
C ALA A 978 27.85 -20.85 -35.57
N ASP A 979 27.17 -21.46 -36.55
CA ASP A 979 27.30 -21.07 -37.96
C ASP A 979 26.52 -19.79 -38.33
N LEU A 980 25.49 -19.42 -37.56
CA LEU A 980 24.72 -18.19 -37.81
C LEU A 980 25.54 -16.91 -37.56
N TYR A 981 26.57 -16.96 -36.72
CA TYR A 981 27.42 -15.80 -36.41
C TYR A 981 28.36 -15.37 -37.56
N LEU A 982 28.63 -16.24 -38.53
CA LEU A 982 29.52 -15.91 -39.67
C LEU A 982 28.86 -14.97 -40.70
N SER A 983 27.52 -14.94 -40.75
CA SER A 983 26.77 -14.12 -41.71
C SER A 983 26.95 -12.60 -41.51
N ARG A 984 27.08 -12.13 -40.26
CA ARG A 984 27.13 -10.70 -39.91
C ARG A 984 28.42 -9.99 -40.37
N LYS A 985 29.45 -10.74 -40.81
CA LYS A 985 30.76 -10.19 -41.18
C LYS A 985 30.96 -9.87 -42.67
N LEU A 986 30.03 -10.29 -43.55
CA LEU A 986 30.15 -10.12 -45.01
C LEU A 986 29.42 -8.89 -45.58
N PHE A 987 28.50 -8.27 -44.85
CA PHE A 987 27.73 -7.11 -45.34
C PHE A 987 28.40 -5.75 -45.12
N SER A 988 29.50 -5.67 -44.36
CA SER A 988 30.19 -4.40 -44.09
C SER A 988 31.21 -3.99 -45.18
N ALA A 989 31.06 -4.50 -46.41
CA ALA A 989 32.11 -4.45 -47.43
C ALA A 989 31.60 -4.19 -48.87
N SER A 990 30.80 -3.14 -49.08
CA SER A 990 30.78 -2.39 -50.36
C SER A 990 29.90 -1.13 -50.30
N SER A 991 30.54 0.03 -50.13
CA SER A 991 29.94 1.34 -50.39
C SER A 991 30.36 1.86 -51.76
N ALA A 992 29.45 1.85 -52.74
CA ALA A 992 29.64 2.53 -54.02
C ALA A 992 28.28 2.92 -54.63
N SER A 993 28.12 4.20 -54.97
CA SER A 993 26.97 4.70 -55.72
C SER A 993 27.28 4.70 -57.22
N THR A 994 26.33 4.24 -58.05
CA THR A 994 26.10 4.78 -59.41
C THR A 994 24.81 4.23 -60.04
N SER A 995 24.35 4.91 -61.08
CA SER A 995 23.20 4.61 -61.94
C SER A 995 23.47 5.29 -63.31
N PRO A 996 22.70 5.06 -64.40
CA PRO A 996 21.64 4.06 -64.67
C PRO A 996 21.83 3.34 -66.05
N ASN A 997 20.75 2.75 -66.60
CA ASN A 997 20.50 2.53 -68.05
C ASN A 997 21.30 1.39 -68.76
N TYR A 998 20.82 0.66 -69.79
CA TYR A 998 19.63 0.66 -70.70
C TYR A 998 19.39 -0.81 -71.20
N TYR A 999 18.36 -1.27 -71.94
CA TYR A 999 17.07 -0.75 -72.47
C TYR A 999 16.19 -1.96 -72.93
N LEU A 1000 14.84 -1.85 -72.85
CA LEU A 1000 13.81 -2.56 -73.68
C LEU A 1000 13.75 -4.14 -73.63
N THR A 1001 12.65 -4.84 -73.92
CA THR A 1001 11.30 -4.49 -74.47
C THR A 1001 10.13 -5.21 -73.75
N SER A 1002 8.99 -4.54 -73.54
CA SER A 1002 7.62 -5.09 -73.75
C SER A 1002 6.53 -4.02 -73.55
N PRO A 1003 5.58 -3.79 -74.50
CA PRO A 1003 4.62 -2.68 -74.43
C PRO A 1003 3.21 -3.06 -73.90
N THR A 1004 2.89 -2.54 -72.72
CA THR A 1004 1.67 -1.76 -72.38
C THR A 1004 0.31 -1.96 -73.10
N ILE A 1005 -0.72 -2.24 -72.26
CA ILE A 1005 -2.03 -1.53 -72.16
C ILE A 1005 -3.19 -1.84 -73.17
N GLY A 1006 -4.39 -2.15 -72.62
CA GLY A 1006 -5.55 -1.28 -72.92
C GLY A 1006 -7.02 -1.77 -72.97
N SER A 1007 -7.68 -2.02 -71.82
CA SER A 1007 -9.13 -1.74 -71.65
C SER A 1007 -9.52 -1.58 -70.16
N LYS A 1008 -10.38 -0.67 -69.62
CA LYS A 1008 -11.58 0.10 -70.08
C LYS A 1008 -12.93 -0.64 -69.85
N ILE A 1009 -14.04 -0.04 -69.36
CA ILE A 1009 -14.33 1.33 -68.85
C ILE A 1009 -15.68 1.43 -68.07
N SER A 1010 -16.00 2.64 -67.55
CA SER A 1010 -17.33 3.20 -67.16
C SER A 1010 -17.79 3.00 -65.70
N ARG A 1011 -18.42 3.96 -65.02
CA ARG A 1011 -18.89 5.36 -65.30
C ARG A 1011 -19.01 6.10 -63.93
N ALA A 1012 -19.02 7.42 -63.74
CA ALA A 1012 -18.87 8.61 -64.61
C ALA A 1012 -17.91 9.63 -63.90
N SER A 1013 -17.97 10.97 -63.80
CA SER A 1013 -18.87 12.10 -64.19
C SER A 1013 -18.02 13.39 -64.45
N ARG A 1014 -18.66 14.57 -64.54
CA ARG A 1014 -18.08 15.95 -64.65
C ARG A 1014 -19.07 16.94 -63.99
N ALA A 1015 -18.76 18.14 -63.47
CA ALA A 1015 -17.52 18.91 -63.22
C ALA A 1015 -17.65 19.59 -61.80
N SER A 1016 -17.17 20.78 -61.38
CA SER A 1016 -16.47 21.95 -61.99
C SER A 1016 -15.67 22.73 -60.90
N LEU A 1017 -15.31 24.02 -61.12
CA LEU A 1017 -14.49 24.86 -60.21
C LEU A 1017 -15.18 26.13 -59.66
N ALA A 1018 -14.62 26.59 -58.52
CA ALA A 1018 -14.40 27.98 -58.05
C ALA A 1018 -15.50 28.76 -57.30
N THR A 1019 -15.24 29.11 -56.02
CA THR A 1019 -14.75 30.44 -55.56
C THR A 1019 -14.58 30.47 -54.02
N VAL A 1020 -13.96 31.53 -53.48
CA VAL A 1020 -13.81 31.79 -52.03
C VAL A 1020 -14.49 33.12 -51.67
N ARG A 1021 -15.33 33.11 -50.63
CA ARG A 1021 -15.64 34.23 -49.73
C ARG A 1021 -15.99 33.63 -48.35
N GLY A 1022 -15.75 34.38 -47.29
CA GLY A 1022 -16.33 34.15 -45.96
C GLY A 1022 -17.27 35.31 -45.60
N ASP A 1023 -18.05 35.15 -44.54
CA ASP A 1023 -18.87 36.18 -43.90
C ASP A 1023 -18.85 35.95 -42.37
N GLU A 1024 -19.20 36.99 -41.60
CA GLU A 1024 -18.65 37.29 -40.26
C GLU A 1024 -19.36 36.61 -39.06
N ASN A 1025 -20.05 35.49 -39.26
CA ASN A 1025 -21.02 34.93 -38.30
C ASN A 1025 -20.44 34.41 -36.96
N ASP A 1026 -19.16 33.99 -36.90
CA ASP A 1026 -18.59 33.33 -35.72
C ASP A 1026 -18.36 34.26 -34.51
N VAL A 1027 -18.55 35.58 -34.67
CA VAL A 1027 -18.31 36.58 -33.61
C VAL A 1027 -19.57 36.87 -32.79
N GLU A 1028 -20.73 37.08 -33.43
CA GLU A 1028 -21.99 37.39 -32.73
C GLU A 1028 -22.43 36.26 -31.77
N GLU A 1029 -22.23 35.00 -32.18
CA GLU A 1029 -22.56 33.84 -31.33
C GLU A 1029 -21.66 33.75 -30.09
N LEU A 1030 -20.44 34.27 -30.18
CA LEU A 1030 -19.45 34.28 -29.10
C LEU A 1030 -19.64 35.48 -28.15
N GLU A 1031 -20.07 36.63 -28.66
CA GLU A 1031 -20.51 37.77 -27.82
C GLU A 1031 -21.79 37.46 -27.05
N MET A 1032 -22.80 36.83 -27.67
CA MET A 1032 -24.02 36.39 -26.96
C MET A 1032 -23.72 35.39 -25.83
N LEU A 1033 -22.77 34.47 -26.04
CA LEU A 1033 -22.31 33.56 -24.98
C LEU A 1033 -21.60 34.30 -23.84
N LEU A 1034 -20.77 35.30 -24.16
CA LEU A 1034 -20.10 36.11 -23.14
C LEU A 1034 -21.09 36.97 -22.34
N GLU A 1035 -22.08 37.62 -22.97
CA GLU A 1035 -23.12 38.37 -22.26
C GLU A 1035 -23.96 37.46 -21.35
N ALA A 1036 -24.30 36.25 -21.79
CA ALA A 1036 -24.99 35.26 -20.97
C ALA A 1036 -24.16 34.87 -19.72
N TYR A 1037 -22.86 34.66 -19.87
CA TYR A 1037 -21.95 34.40 -18.74
C TYR A 1037 -21.83 35.62 -17.80
N PHE A 1038 -21.72 36.84 -18.33
CA PHE A 1038 -21.67 38.05 -17.49
C PHE A 1038 -22.98 38.29 -16.72
N MET A 1039 -24.15 38.13 -17.35
CA MET A 1039 -25.44 38.20 -16.65
C MET A 1039 -25.56 37.12 -15.55
N GLN A 1040 -25.03 35.91 -15.78
CA GLN A 1040 -25.04 34.86 -14.76
C GLN A 1040 -24.07 35.16 -13.60
N ILE A 1041 -22.91 35.80 -13.88
CA ILE A 1041 -21.98 36.28 -12.87
C ILE A 1041 -22.62 37.40 -12.04
N ASP A 1042 -23.20 38.43 -12.65
CA ASP A 1042 -23.85 39.53 -11.92
C ASP A 1042 -25.09 39.07 -11.14
N SER A 1043 -25.88 38.13 -11.68
CA SER A 1043 -26.96 37.49 -10.91
C SER A 1043 -26.46 36.69 -9.72
N THR A 1044 -25.22 36.19 -9.76
CA THR A 1044 -24.59 35.48 -8.64
C THR A 1044 -23.99 36.46 -7.64
N LEU A 1045 -23.36 37.54 -8.13
CA LEU A 1045 -22.81 38.62 -7.31
C LEU A 1045 -23.91 39.31 -6.50
N ASN A 1046 -25.01 39.71 -7.13
CA ASN A 1046 -26.16 40.30 -6.43
C ASN A 1046 -26.75 39.35 -5.37
N ARG A 1047 -26.87 38.05 -5.67
CA ARG A 1047 -27.30 37.04 -4.69
C ARG A 1047 -26.35 36.95 -3.49
N LEU A 1048 -25.04 37.05 -3.71
CA LEU A 1048 -24.04 37.08 -2.63
C LEU A 1048 -24.12 38.38 -1.81
N THR A 1049 -24.39 39.53 -2.44
CA THR A 1049 -24.60 40.81 -1.75
C THR A 1049 -25.83 40.76 -0.83
N THR A 1050 -26.98 40.29 -1.32
CA THR A 1050 -28.18 40.13 -0.48
C THR A 1050 -27.97 39.09 0.63
N LEU A 1051 -27.21 38.02 0.38
CA LEU A 1051 -26.83 37.05 1.42
C LEU A 1051 -25.97 37.67 2.52
N ARG A 1052 -25.12 38.65 2.18
CA ARG A 1052 -24.34 39.40 3.16
C ARG A 1052 -25.22 40.34 3.98
N GLU A 1053 -26.13 41.09 3.35
CA GLU A 1053 -27.07 41.96 4.07
C GLU A 1053 -27.91 41.15 5.08
N TYR A 1054 -28.36 39.94 4.72
CA TYR A 1054 -29.02 39.01 5.65
C TYR A 1054 -28.14 38.53 6.81
N ILE A 1055 -26.81 38.48 6.65
CA ILE A 1055 -25.88 38.12 7.73
C ILE A 1055 -25.66 39.32 8.67
N ASP A 1056 -25.43 40.50 8.10
CA ASP A 1056 -25.21 41.74 8.86
C ASP A 1056 -26.48 42.08 9.70
N ASP A 1057 -27.70 41.96 9.13
CA ASP A 1057 -29.00 42.07 9.85
C ASP A 1057 -29.15 41.03 10.98
N THR A 1058 -28.58 39.83 10.81
CA THR A 1058 -28.65 38.75 11.81
C THR A 1058 -27.70 39.01 12.97
N GLU A 1059 -26.54 39.62 12.73
CA GLU A 1059 -25.59 40.02 13.79
C GLU A 1059 -26.22 41.09 14.71
N ASP A 1060 -26.87 42.11 14.15
CA ASP A 1060 -27.58 43.13 14.93
C ASP A 1060 -28.77 42.57 15.73
N TYR A 1061 -29.53 41.62 15.17
CA TYR A 1061 -30.58 40.92 15.92
C TYR A 1061 -30.03 40.12 17.12
N ILE A 1062 -28.87 39.46 16.94
CA ILE A 1062 -28.18 38.73 18.01
C ILE A 1062 -27.67 39.70 19.09
N ASN A 1063 -27.09 40.83 18.71
CA ASN A 1063 -26.62 41.86 19.64
C ASN A 1063 -27.77 42.40 20.53
N ILE A 1064 -28.95 42.66 19.94
CA ILE A 1064 -30.15 43.11 20.68
C ILE A 1064 -30.63 42.04 21.68
N GLN A 1065 -30.58 40.76 21.33
CA GLN A 1065 -30.94 39.66 22.25
C GLN A 1065 -29.91 39.51 23.39
N LEU A 1066 -28.62 39.65 23.09
CA LEU A 1066 -27.55 39.55 24.09
C LEU A 1066 -27.64 40.64 25.17
N ASP A 1067 -27.86 41.90 24.80
CA ASP A 1067 -28.01 42.98 25.78
C ASP A 1067 -29.31 42.84 26.61
N ASN A 1068 -30.39 42.28 26.03
CA ASN A 1068 -31.61 41.98 26.78
C ASN A 1068 -31.35 40.92 27.88
N HIS A 1069 -30.70 39.80 27.54
CA HIS A 1069 -30.33 38.78 28.53
C HIS A 1069 -29.28 39.27 29.54
N ARG A 1070 -28.34 40.11 29.13
CA ARG A 1070 -27.36 40.73 30.03
C ARG A 1070 -28.04 41.59 31.11
N ASN A 1071 -29.06 42.37 30.74
CA ASN A 1071 -29.85 43.14 31.69
C ASN A 1071 -30.65 42.24 32.65
N GLN A 1072 -31.19 41.11 32.17
CA GLN A 1072 -31.88 40.13 33.03
C GLN A 1072 -30.95 39.47 34.05
N LEU A 1073 -29.70 39.18 33.68
CA LEU A 1073 -28.70 38.61 34.60
C LEU A 1073 -28.29 39.59 35.70
N ILE A 1074 -28.07 40.87 35.36
CA ILE A 1074 -27.75 41.93 36.34
C ILE A 1074 -28.90 42.10 37.36
N GLN A 1075 -30.16 41.96 36.92
CA GLN A 1075 -31.31 41.96 37.84
C GLN A 1075 -31.28 40.79 38.82
N LEU A 1076 -30.98 39.57 38.35
CA LEU A 1076 -30.92 38.39 39.19
C LEU A 1076 -29.79 38.47 40.23
N GLU A 1077 -28.61 38.96 39.83
CA GLU A 1077 -27.46 39.15 40.71
C GLU A 1077 -27.74 40.15 41.85
N LEU A 1078 -28.45 41.25 41.55
CA LEU A 1078 -28.84 42.26 42.55
C LEU A 1078 -29.72 41.66 43.65
N VAL A 1079 -30.68 40.79 43.28
CA VAL A 1079 -31.58 40.12 44.22
C VAL A 1079 -30.82 39.11 45.10
N LEU A 1080 -29.99 38.26 44.47
CA LEU A 1080 -29.20 37.24 45.17
C LEU A 1080 -28.20 37.85 46.15
N SER A 1081 -27.47 38.88 45.73
CA SER A 1081 -26.50 39.59 46.58
C SER A 1081 -27.19 40.26 47.77
N SER A 1082 -28.33 40.91 47.54
CA SER A 1082 -29.13 41.55 48.61
C SER A 1082 -29.64 40.53 49.65
N GLY A 1083 -30.09 39.36 49.19
CA GLY A 1083 -30.54 38.27 50.08
C GLY A 1083 -29.40 37.64 50.87
N THR A 1084 -28.24 37.47 50.22
CA THR A 1084 -27.02 36.92 50.85
C THR A 1084 -26.54 37.82 51.99
N VAL A 1085 -26.44 39.14 51.77
CA VAL A 1085 -26.02 40.10 52.82
C VAL A 1085 -26.94 40.02 54.05
N CYS A 1086 -28.27 39.98 53.85
CA CYS A 1086 -29.23 39.87 54.94
C CYS A 1086 -29.10 38.53 55.70
N SER A 1087 -28.88 37.43 54.98
CA SER A 1087 -28.70 36.10 55.57
C SER A 1087 -27.38 35.98 56.35
N SER A 1088 -26.29 36.56 55.84
CA SER A 1088 -24.99 36.62 56.53
C SER A 1088 -25.06 37.45 57.80
N PHE A 1089 -25.77 38.59 57.79
CA PHE A 1089 -25.94 39.42 58.99
C PHE A 1089 -26.75 38.72 60.08
N TYR A 1090 -27.84 38.05 59.72
CA TYR A 1090 -28.60 37.19 60.64
C TYR A 1090 -27.73 36.07 61.22
N SER A 1091 -26.99 35.36 60.37
CA SER A 1091 -26.12 34.25 60.78
C SER A 1091 -24.99 34.69 61.71
N LEU A 1092 -24.42 35.89 61.49
CA LEU A 1092 -23.40 36.47 62.35
C LEU A 1092 -23.93 36.73 63.76
N VAL A 1093 -25.11 37.36 63.89
CA VAL A 1093 -25.70 37.64 65.21
C VAL A 1093 -26.14 36.35 65.90
N ALA A 1094 -26.77 35.42 65.18
CA ALA A 1094 -27.14 34.11 65.71
C ALA A 1094 -25.91 33.31 66.18
N GLY A 1095 -24.78 33.39 65.48
CA GLY A 1095 -23.51 32.79 65.88
C GLY A 1095 -22.92 33.40 67.14
N ILE A 1096 -22.82 34.73 67.22
CA ILE A 1096 -22.26 35.46 68.37
C ILE A 1096 -23.02 35.12 69.66
N PHE A 1097 -24.35 35.10 69.64
CA PHE A 1097 -25.16 34.76 70.82
C PHE A 1097 -25.40 33.25 71.01
N GLY A 1098 -25.13 32.43 69.99
CA GLY A 1098 -25.24 30.97 70.07
C GLY A 1098 -23.98 30.28 70.61
N MET A 1099 -22.82 30.93 70.54
CA MET A 1099 -21.62 30.49 71.25
C MET A 1099 -21.82 30.71 72.76
N ASN A 1100 -21.68 29.63 73.54
CA ASN A 1100 -22.01 29.56 74.97
C ASN A 1100 -20.96 30.25 75.87
N ILE A 1101 -20.73 31.54 75.62
CA ILE A 1101 -19.81 32.41 76.35
C ILE A 1101 -20.51 32.87 77.66
N PRO A 1102 -19.84 32.86 78.81
CA PRO A 1102 -20.48 33.16 80.10
C PRO A 1102 -20.76 34.67 80.27
N TYR A 1103 -21.96 35.09 79.86
CA TYR A 1103 -22.49 36.43 80.10
C TYR A 1103 -23.31 36.51 81.40
N THR A 1104 -23.32 37.68 82.06
CA THR A 1104 -23.87 37.89 83.42
C THR A 1104 -25.40 37.76 83.54
N TRP A 1105 -26.12 37.56 82.43
CA TRP A 1105 -27.59 37.38 82.41
C TRP A 1105 -28.02 35.92 82.25
N ASN A 1106 -27.11 34.93 82.32
CA ASN A 1106 -27.44 33.52 82.06
C ASN A 1106 -28.12 32.77 83.23
N ASN A 1107 -28.52 33.48 84.30
CA ASN A 1107 -29.37 32.93 85.35
C ASN A 1107 -30.83 33.35 85.07
N ASP A 1108 -31.73 32.38 84.94
CA ASP A 1108 -33.19 32.51 84.74
C ASP A 1108 -33.69 33.33 83.51
N HIS A 1109 -32.84 33.76 82.57
CA HIS A 1109 -33.26 34.58 81.41
C HIS A 1109 -33.02 33.95 80.03
N GLY A 1110 -32.97 32.62 79.93
CA GLY A 1110 -32.76 31.88 78.67
C GLY A 1110 -33.77 32.15 77.54
N TYR A 1111 -34.92 32.76 77.85
CA TYR A 1111 -35.88 33.22 76.83
C TYR A 1111 -35.36 34.40 75.99
N MET A 1112 -34.41 35.20 76.50
CA MET A 1112 -33.91 36.40 75.82
C MET A 1112 -33.20 36.08 74.50
N PHE A 1113 -32.45 34.97 74.43
CA PHE A 1113 -31.81 34.52 73.19
C PHE A 1113 -32.83 34.34 72.05
N LYS A 1114 -33.98 33.72 72.36
CA LYS A 1114 -35.07 33.51 71.40
C LYS A 1114 -35.63 34.83 70.86
N TYR A 1115 -35.78 35.85 71.72
CA TYR A 1115 -36.24 37.18 71.28
C TYR A 1115 -35.19 37.95 70.46
N VAL A 1116 -33.89 37.84 70.79
CA VAL A 1116 -32.81 38.46 70.00
C VAL A 1116 -32.74 37.87 68.58
N VAL A 1117 -32.82 36.55 68.46
CA VAL A 1117 -32.80 35.84 67.16
C VAL A 1117 -34.06 36.15 66.34
N ILE A 1118 -35.26 36.11 66.94
CA ILE A 1118 -36.50 36.49 66.24
C ILE A 1118 -36.48 37.96 65.81
N GLY A 1119 -36.02 38.86 66.68
CA GLY A 1119 -35.92 40.29 66.40
C GLY A 1119 -34.96 40.61 65.25
N THR A 1120 -33.77 40.00 65.24
CA THR A 1120 -32.82 40.18 64.13
C THR A 1120 -33.29 39.54 62.83
N GLY A 1121 -33.97 38.39 62.89
CA GLY A 1121 -34.64 37.80 61.72
C GLY A 1121 -35.66 38.75 61.09
N MET A 1122 -36.54 39.35 61.91
CA MET A 1122 -37.51 40.35 61.46
C MET A 1122 -36.83 41.59 60.85
N CYS A 1123 -35.78 42.12 61.49
CA CYS A 1123 -35.02 43.26 60.96
C CYS A 1123 -34.35 42.94 59.61
N CYS A 1124 -33.79 41.74 59.42
CA CYS A 1124 -33.17 41.35 58.16
C CYS A 1124 -34.19 41.21 57.02
N VAL A 1125 -35.39 40.69 57.30
CA VAL A 1125 -36.49 40.64 56.33
C VAL A 1125 -36.96 42.05 55.95
N ILE A 1126 -37.12 42.96 56.92
CA ILE A 1126 -37.49 44.36 56.67
C ILE A 1126 -36.41 45.07 55.82
N LEU A 1127 -35.13 44.84 56.11
CA LEU A 1127 -34.01 45.41 55.35
C LEU A 1127 -34.02 44.93 53.89
N PHE A 1128 -34.20 43.61 53.67
CA PHE A 1128 -34.30 43.04 52.31
C PHE A 1128 -35.48 43.61 51.53
N VAL A 1129 -36.66 43.70 52.16
CA VAL A 1129 -37.86 44.31 51.54
C VAL A 1129 -37.63 45.79 51.21
N PHE A 1130 -36.93 46.54 52.06
CA PHE A 1130 -36.58 47.94 51.80
C PHE A 1130 -35.61 48.08 50.62
N ILE A 1131 -34.55 47.27 50.55
CA ILE A 1131 -33.59 47.24 49.43
C ILE A 1131 -34.31 46.91 48.11
N MET A 1132 -35.13 45.86 48.10
CA MET A 1132 -35.90 45.45 46.92
C MET A 1132 -36.93 46.50 46.48
N SER A 1133 -37.56 47.19 47.42
CA SER A 1133 -38.49 48.29 47.13
C SER A 1133 -37.77 49.51 46.55
N HIS A 1134 -36.56 49.82 47.03
CA HIS A 1134 -35.75 50.90 46.49
C HIS A 1134 -35.21 50.58 45.09
N ALA A 1135 -34.79 49.33 44.84
CA ALA A 1135 -34.35 48.87 43.53
C ALA A 1135 -35.47 48.95 42.47
N ARG A 1136 -36.70 48.57 42.84
CA ARG A 1136 -37.90 48.76 42.00
C ARG A 1136 -38.24 50.23 41.77
N TYR A 1137 -38.20 51.07 42.81
CA TYR A 1137 -38.43 52.53 42.67
C TYR A 1137 -37.40 53.20 41.74
N LYS A 1138 -36.16 52.66 41.69
CA LYS A 1138 -35.10 53.09 40.78
C LYS A 1138 -35.21 52.50 39.36
N GLY A 1139 -36.18 51.63 39.08
CA GLY A 1139 -36.33 50.94 37.79
C GLY A 1139 -35.23 49.91 37.50
N LEU A 1140 -34.41 49.56 38.49
CA LEU A 1140 -33.28 48.63 38.33
C LEU A 1140 -33.76 47.18 38.25
N VAL A 1141 -34.89 46.85 38.88
CA VAL A 1141 -35.56 45.55 38.83
C VAL A 1141 -36.99 45.78 38.32
N GLY A 1142 -37.50 44.86 37.49
CA GLY A 1142 -38.87 44.92 36.98
C GLY A 1142 -39.95 45.11 38.05
N SER A 1143 -41.01 45.82 37.66
CA SER A 1143 -42.15 46.20 38.51
C SER A 1143 -42.82 45.00 39.17
#